data_AF-M5UIC1-F1
#
_entry.id   AF-M5UIC1-F1
#
_cell.length_a   1.000
_cell.length_b   1.000
_cell.length_c   1.000
_cell.angle_alpha   90.00
_cell.angle_beta   90.00
_cell.angle_gamma   90.00
#
_symmetry.space_group_name_H-M   'P 1'
#
loop_
_entity.id
_entity.type
_entity.pdbx_description
1 polymer ?
#
loop_
_entity_poly.entity_id
_entity_poly.type
_entity_poly.pdbx_seq_one_letter_code
_entity_poly.pdbx_strand_id
1 'polypeptide(L)'
;MSTPRHPVSPIPVLPFLFRWAFAPLLLIASLFAEPSLAGGQSFELNRIAEATYFRPTTEDFESDRRRAINAVTDLDRYLGYGSNADAWKRFLKLQELNDQLASIPAPTFPPIDFDDRDLQLTDTQRDYLDQFQTIRELAARMMGKHQGLERGPIAGARESIKRLVLTSELMIDATLEKGFRSRRDTIVELLMTPHQEDQTFYRTLQPLASWMDQYAQATEWTPVAKALWSRPNLRINVSAAAMRKVTLRPIRETEPIDECEDGRRIHGRALVTGVAYMVPSESSQPISWGVGHSSVDVTSWQARPQCQIVFDGNIESTLNGSDGPVSFGLIGQTRVNGYTPVILGTDRFIVLPIQTSSSTHLRTRHVSTRRNGIGSRLVRKIATNVIEKKQPESQRELDKGAVERFSTAFMEDVTQEILEAEMDFKEDVLAAMDRSDVRPSDLNFAGTGSHLEIGMTLNGGFGLGAPPLALPTVVPSLPIYSARSAPDITIRLHESVVERLAQRMLAGETISDFATLVQSIGLPVTDEQAAEMPDDILIELARDLPVTARFEDNTLELMVRCKRFQVGRASPIAVNFTVRYDVRIDAGNVKFEMLGDPKVTPPETKRAGIRFYTMKNVVARRLKKEIPKENTLDGFDLDAPGDRLGHLNFDTANVSQGWLTLTMRGDR
;
A
#
# COMPACT_ATOMS: atom_id res chain seq x y z
N MET A 1 12.69 -18.71 47.91
CA MET A 1 13.50 -17.85 47.03
C MET A 1 12.56 -16.90 46.32
N SER A 2 12.84 -15.59 46.36
CA SER A 2 12.04 -14.56 45.68
C SER A 2 12.61 -14.30 44.28
N THR A 3 11.79 -14.41 43.25
CA THR A 3 12.11 -13.90 41.91
C THR A 3 12.18 -12.37 41.93
N PRO A 4 13.12 -11.75 41.19
CA PRO A 4 13.14 -10.29 41.06
C PRO A 4 11.95 -9.82 40.21
N ARG A 5 11.19 -8.85 40.71
CA ARG A 5 10.30 -8.08 39.85
C ARG A 5 11.15 -7.09 39.05
N HIS A 6 11.08 -7.16 37.73
CA HIS A 6 11.59 -6.07 36.90
C HIS A 6 10.75 -4.80 37.17
N PRO A 7 11.35 -3.61 37.20
CA PRO A 7 10.59 -2.37 37.31
C PRO A 7 9.82 -2.14 36.00
N VAL A 8 8.50 -2.07 36.08
CA VAL A 8 7.67 -1.55 34.99
C VAL A 8 7.92 -0.05 34.91
N SER A 9 8.44 0.42 33.77
CA SER A 9 8.58 1.86 33.52
C SER A 9 7.20 2.49 33.32
N PRO A 10 6.90 3.66 33.91
CA PRO A 10 5.68 4.40 33.60
C PRO A 10 5.78 4.97 32.19
N ILE A 11 4.79 4.71 31.33
CA ILE A 11 4.82 5.12 29.92
C ILE A 11 3.86 6.33 29.75
N PRO A 12 4.37 7.53 29.45
CA PRO A 12 3.52 8.67 29.12
C PRO A 12 2.86 8.49 27.74
N VAL A 13 1.86 9.31 27.39
CA VAL A 13 0.88 8.91 26.35
C VAL A 13 0.87 9.68 25.00
N LEU A 14 1.62 10.78 24.84
CA LEU A 14 1.87 11.25 23.48
C LEU A 14 2.72 10.29 22.59
N PRO A 15 3.34 9.15 23.01
CA PRO A 15 3.91 8.18 22.07
C PRO A 15 2.90 7.65 21.08
N PHE A 16 1.60 7.66 21.39
CA PHE A 16 0.60 7.10 20.47
C PHE A 16 0.31 8.00 19.27
N LEU A 17 0.44 9.33 19.39
CA LEU A 17 0.51 10.23 18.22
C LEU A 17 1.84 10.11 17.46
N PHE A 18 2.91 9.59 18.08
CA PHE A 18 4.16 9.28 17.40
C PHE A 18 4.14 7.91 16.71
N ARG A 19 3.59 6.86 17.33
CA ARG A 19 3.27 5.58 16.70
C ARG A 19 2.31 5.76 15.53
N TRP A 20 1.46 6.78 15.56
CA TRP A 20 0.63 7.23 14.43
C TRP A 20 1.44 7.54 13.16
N ALA A 21 2.55 8.27 13.29
CA ALA A 21 3.47 8.56 12.18
C ALA A 21 4.25 7.33 11.69
N PHE A 22 4.19 6.22 12.43
CA PHE A 22 4.84 4.94 12.12
C PHE A 22 3.87 3.80 11.81
N ALA A 23 2.56 4.02 11.91
CA ALA A 23 1.52 3.09 11.49
C ALA A 23 1.60 2.67 9.99
N PRO A 24 2.14 3.48 9.05
CA PRO A 24 2.28 3.08 7.64
C PRO A 24 3.41 2.08 7.31
N LEU A 25 4.07 1.45 8.29
CA LEU A 25 5.34 0.72 8.07
C LEU A 25 5.21 -0.77 7.65
N LEU A 26 4.11 -1.15 6.99
CA LEU A 26 3.93 -2.49 6.40
C LEU A 26 3.60 -2.36 4.89
N LEU A 27 4.28 -3.19 4.05
CA LEU A 27 4.15 -3.37 2.58
C LEU A 27 4.63 -2.20 1.64
N ILE A 28 4.95 -2.50 0.33
CA ILE A 28 4.90 -1.65 -0.93
C ILE A 28 6.18 -0.96 -1.60
N ALA A 29 6.96 -1.51 -2.60
CA ALA A 29 7.88 -0.95 -3.72
C ALA A 29 9.46 -0.85 -3.99
N SER A 30 9.87 -0.75 -5.29
CA SER A 30 10.89 0.11 -6.02
C SER A 30 11.57 -0.59 -7.24
N LEU A 31 12.10 -0.01 -8.34
CA LEU A 31 12.07 1.29 -9.08
C LEU A 31 12.65 1.00 -10.53
N PHE A 32 12.64 1.75 -11.66
CA PHE A 32 12.53 3.17 -12.15
C PHE A 32 11.86 3.18 -13.58
N ALA A 33 11.67 4.23 -14.42
CA ALA A 33 12.27 5.57 -14.62
C ALA A 33 11.32 6.52 -15.44
N GLU A 34 11.84 7.36 -16.37
CA GLU A 34 11.09 8.53 -16.95
C GLU A 34 11.51 8.97 -18.40
N PRO A 35 10.65 9.76 -19.11
CA PRO A 35 10.97 10.56 -20.31
C PRO A 35 11.35 12.03 -20.00
N SER A 36 11.64 12.87 -21.01
CA SER A 36 12.17 14.25 -20.85
C SER A 36 11.13 15.39 -20.91
N LEU A 37 11.36 16.47 -20.14
CA LEU A 37 10.34 17.47 -19.79
C LEU A 37 10.40 18.84 -20.50
N ALA A 38 11.44 19.14 -21.29
CA ALA A 38 11.80 20.50 -21.70
C ALA A 38 10.78 21.28 -22.58
N GLY A 39 9.68 20.65 -23.02
CA GLY A 39 8.67 21.29 -23.87
C GLY A 39 7.43 21.84 -23.16
N GLY A 40 7.15 21.47 -21.91
CA GLY A 40 5.86 21.75 -21.26
C GLY A 40 5.74 23.08 -20.50
N GLN A 41 6.86 23.63 -20.03
CA GLN A 41 6.86 24.65 -18.95
C GLN A 41 6.06 25.92 -19.24
N SER A 42 6.07 26.42 -20.49
CA SER A 42 5.35 27.65 -20.86
C SER A 42 3.83 27.48 -20.95
N PHE A 43 3.33 26.26 -21.15
CA PHE A 43 1.89 25.97 -21.21
C PHE A 43 1.29 25.87 -19.81
N GLU A 44 2.01 25.22 -18.87
CA GLU A 44 1.53 25.05 -17.49
C GLU A 44 1.52 26.36 -16.68
N LEU A 45 2.49 27.25 -16.93
CA LEU A 45 2.52 28.59 -16.32
C LEU A 45 1.24 29.38 -16.63
N ASN A 46 0.76 29.33 -17.87
CA ASN A 46 -0.47 30.02 -18.26
C ASN A 46 -1.69 29.41 -17.55
N ARG A 47 -1.81 28.06 -17.52
CA ARG A 47 -2.91 27.35 -16.86
C ARG A 47 -3.09 27.74 -15.39
N ILE A 48 -2.00 27.79 -14.62
CA ILE A 48 -2.09 28.15 -13.19
C ILE A 48 -2.22 29.67 -12.99
N ALA A 49 -1.66 30.52 -13.85
CA ALA A 49 -1.84 31.97 -13.76
C ALA A 49 -3.27 32.43 -14.11
N GLU A 50 -3.89 31.79 -15.09
CA GLU A 50 -5.28 32.07 -15.53
C GLU A 50 -6.32 31.44 -14.59
N ALA A 51 -5.93 30.48 -13.75
CA ALA A 51 -6.83 29.86 -12.78
C ALA A 51 -7.48 30.90 -11.84
N THR A 52 -8.80 30.76 -11.65
CA THR A 52 -9.63 31.60 -10.77
C THR A 52 -10.23 30.78 -9.63
N TYR A 53 -10.60 31.45 -8.53
CA TYR A 53 -11.23 30.79 -7.39
C TYR A 53 -12.69 30.47 -7.71
N PHE A 54 -13.06 29.19 -7.64
CA PHE A 54 -14.44 28.75 -7.77
C PHE A 54 -15.08 28.65 -6.39
N ARG A 55 -16.02 29.55 -6.09
CA ARG A 55 -16.96 29.42 -4.97
C ARG A 55 -18.22 28.68 -5.46
N PRO A 56 -18.58 27.52 -4.88
CA PRO A 56 -19.80 26.81 -5.23
C PRO A 56 -21.07 27.63 -4.97
N THR A 57 -22.12 27.31 -5.71
CA THR A 57 -23.44 27.92 -5.58
C THR A 57 -24.32 27.15 -4.58
N THR A 58 -25.45 27.76 -4.22
CA THR A 58 -26.55 27.07 -3.50
C THR A 58 -27.02 25.81 -4.23
N GLU A 59 -26.99 25.79 -5.56
CA GLU A 59 -27.38 24.60 -6.35
C GLU A 59 -26.33 23.49 -6.25
N ASP A 60 -25.03 23.82 -6.23
CA ASP A 60 -23.95 22.85 -6.00
C ASP A 60 -24.05 22.21 -4.62
N PHE A 61 -24.28 23.01 -3.57
CA PHE A 61 -24.52 22.52 -2.21
C PHE A 61 -25.70 21.56 -2.16
N GLU A 62 -26.84 21.95 -2.73
CA GLU A 62 -28.04 21.10 -2.75
C GLU A 62 -27.85 19.84 -3.63
N SER A 63 -27.00 19.91 -4.65
CA SER A 63 -26.61 18.78 -5.51
C SER A 63 -25.70 17.77 -4.78
N ASP A 64 -24.77 18.26 -3.96
CA ASP A 64 -23.89 17.42 -3.13
C ASP A 64 -24.64 16.88 -1.90
N ARG A 65 -25.52 17.67 -1.28
CA ARG A 65 -26.40 17.25 -0.17
C ARG A 65 -27.35 16.13 -0.60
N ARG A 66 -28.01 16.26 -1.76
CA ARG A 66 -28.82 15.17 -2.34
C ARG A 66 -27.99 13.91 -2.59
N ARG A 67 -26.74 14.02 -3.04
CA ARG A 67 -25.84 12.87 -3.22
C ARG A 67 -25.46 12.21 -1.90
N ALA A 68 -25.16 12.97 -0.86
CA ALA A 68 -24.90 12.44 0.49
C ALA A 68 -26.12 11.70 1.07
N ILE A 69 -27.32 12.29 0.98
CA ILE A 69 -28.58 11.64 1.43
C ILE A 69 -28.85 10.36 0.64
N ASN A 70 -28.70 10.39 -0.69
CA ASN A 70 -28.91 9.21 -1.53
C ASN A 70 -27.93 8.08 -1.19
N ALA A 71 -26.63 8.39 -1.03
CA ALA A 71 -25.62 7.40 -0.68
C ALA A 71 -25.83 6.80 0.72
N VAL A 72 -26.27 7.61 1.70
CA VAL A 72 -26.69 7.13 3.04
C VAL A 72 -27.95 6.24 2.95
N THR A 73 -28.89 6.58 2.07
CA THR A 73 -30.10 5.76 1.81
C THR A 73 -29.77 4.44 1.11
N ASP A 74 -28.83 4.45 0.16
CA ASP A 74 -28.35 3.26 -0.53
C ASP A 74 -27.55 2.35 0.42
N LEU A 75 -26.80 2.93 1.35
CA LEU A 75 -26.16 2.21 2.46
C LEU A 75 -27.18 1.60 3.42
N ASP A 76 -28.23 2.31 3.83
CA ASP A 76 -29.28 1.75 4.68
C ASP A 76 -29.98 0.55 4.03
N ARG A 77 -30.24 0.65 2.72
CA ARG A 77 -30.79 -0.43 1.89
C ARG A 77 -29.85 -1.61 1.73
N TYR A 78 -28.54 -1.35 1.59
CA TYR A 78 -27.49 -2.38 1.52
C TYR A 78 -27.36 -3.17 2.83
N LEU A 79 -27.41 -2.48 3.97
CA LEU A 79 -27.43 -3.13 5.28
C LEU A 79 -28.72 -3.93 5.50
N GLY A 80 -29.85 -3.48 4.95
CA GLY A 80 -31.12 -4.22 4.97
C GLY A 80 -31.77 -4.21 6.36
N TYR A 81 -32.18 -5.39 6.84
CA TYR A 81 -32.96 -5.56 8.07
C TYR A 81 -32.49 -6.77 8.89
N GLY A 82 -32.67 -6.69 10.21
CA GLY A 82 -32.34 -7.77 11.16
C GLY A 82 -31.12 -7.44 12.04
N SER A 83 -30.90 -8.24 13.07
CA SER A 83 -30.03 -7.89 14.21
C SER A 83 -28.61 -7.43 13.86
N ASN A 84 -28.00 -7.97 12.80
CA ASN A 84 -26.69 -7.53 12.30
C ASN A 84 -26.78 -6.16 11.59
N ALA A 85 -27.80 -5.96 10.74
CA ALA A 85 -28.07 -4.67 10.12
C ALA A 85 -28.34 -3.60 11.19
N ASP A 86 -29.16 -3.94 12.20
CA ASP A 86 -29.49 -3.06 13.32
C ASP A 86 -28.26 -2.74 14.20
N ALA A 87 -27.26 -3.63 14.25
CA ALA A 87 -25.97 -3.36 14.89
C ALA A 87 -25.14 -2.36 14.08
N TRP A 88 -25.00 -2.56 12.77
CA TRP A 88 -24.28 -1.64 11.88
C TRP A 88 -24.93 -0.24 11.80
N LYS A 89 -26.27 -0.18 11.67
CA LYS A 89 -27.01 1.10 11.65
C LYS A 89 -26.84 1.89 12.94
N ARG A 90 -26.73 1.22 14.10
CA ARG A 90 -26.40 1.86 15.40
C ARG A 90 -24.92 2.25 15.52
N PHE A 91 -23.99 1.40 15.08
CA PHE A 91 -22.55 1.69 15.11
C PHE A 91 -22.21 2.95 14.30
N LEU A 92 -22.72 3.00 13.06
CA LEU A 92 -22.57 4.13 12.14
C LEU A 92 -23.47 5.34 12.50
N LYS A 93 -24.36 5.20 13.50
CA LYS A 93 -25.41 6.20 13.83
C LYS A 93 -26.20 6.67 12.59
N LEU A 94 -26.57 5.74 11.71
CA LEU A 94 -27.01 6.06 10.35
C LEU A 94 -28.27 6.93 10.29
N GLN A 95 -29.20 6.76 11.23
CA GLN A 95 -30.37 7.63 11.37
C GLN A 95 -29.97 9.07 11.75
N GLU A 96 -29.14 9.24 12.77
CA GLU A 96 -28.68 10.55 13.25
C GLU A 96 -27.95 11.32 12.14
N LEU A 97 -27.13 10.63 11.34
CA LEU A 97 -26.48 11.17 10.16
C LEU A 97 -27.46 11.56 9.05
N ASN A 98 -28.44 10.70 8.75
CA ASN A 98 -29.48 11.02 7.77
C ASN A 98 -30.31 12.23 8.21
N ASP A 99 -30.67 12.32 9.49
CA ASP A 99 -31.46 13.42 10.05
C ASP A 99 -30.68 14.75 9.97
N GLN A 100 -29.37 14.74 10.27
CA GLN A 100 -28.49 15.91 10.09
C GLN A 100 -28.35 16.34 8.63
N LEU A 101 -28.14 15.39 7.70
CA LEU A 101 -28.07 15.67 6.26
C LEU A 101 -29.40 16.17 5.69
N ALA A 102 -30.52 15.70 6.24
CA ALA A 102 -31.86 16.17 5.90
C ALA A 102 -32.17 17.55 6.50
N SER A 103 -31.68 17.89 7.69
CA SER A 103 -31.96 19.18 8.34
C SER A 103 -31.05 20.33 7.89
N ILE A 104 -29.79 20.06 7.54
CA ILE A 104 -28.82 21.12 7.20
C ILE A 104 -29.26 21.91 5.95
N PRO A 105 -29.50 23.23 6.05
CA PRO A 105 -29.81 24.07 4.89
C PRO A 105 -28.53 24.51 4.18
N ALA A 106 -28.64 24.92 2.92
CA ALA A 106 -27.58 25.70 2.28
C ALA A 106 -27.32 27.01 3.05
N PRO A 107 -26.06 27.49 3.14
CA PRO A 107 -25.72 28.69 3.90
C PRO A 107 -26.32 29.95 3.24
N THR A 108 -27.15 30.67 3.99
CA THR A 108 -27.84 31.91 3.56
C THR A 108 -27.17 33.18 4.06
N PHE A 109 -26.14 33.06 4.90
CA PHE A 109 -25.32 34.16 5.40
C PHE A 109 -24.12 34.44 4.48
N PRO A 110 -23.57 35.68 4.47
CA PRO A 110 -22.37 36.00 3.70
C PRO A 110 -21.14 35.21 4.23
N PRO A 111 -20.13 34.95 3.38
CA PRO A 111 -18.91 34.27 3.78
C PRO A 111 -18.21 34.93 4.98
N ILE A 112 -17.70 34.09 5.88
CA ILE A 112 -17.10 34.43 7.17
C ILE A 112 -15.59 34.62 7.00
N ASP A 113 -15.04 35.74 7.44
CA ASP A 113 -13.59 35.93 7.54
C ASP A 113 -13.07 35.36 8.88
N PHE A 114 -12.65 34.10 8.87
CA PHE A 114 -12.07 33.41 10.04
C PHE A 114 -10.66 33.91 10.44
N ASP A 115 -10.11 34.91 9.74
CA ASP A 115 -8.91 35.65 10.16
C ASP A 115 -9.23 36.93 10.96
N ASP A 116 -10.47 37.43 10.90
CA ASP A 116 -10.92 38.50 11.79
C ASP A 116 -10.87 38.06 13.26
N ARG A 117 -10.34 38.95 14.10
CA ARG A 117 -10.13 38.75 15.53
C ARG A 117 -11.30 39.21 16.38
N ASP A 118 -12.09 40.13 15.85
CA ASP A 118 -13.26 40.71 16.51
C ASP A 118 -14.57 40.07 16.00
N LEU A 119 -14.45 39.02 15.16
CA LEU A 119 -15.53 38.21 14.61
C LEU A 119 -16.47 37.67 15.69
N GLN A 120 -17.71 38.17 15.70
CA GLN A 120 -18.80 37.62 16.51
C GLN A 120 -19.74 36.82 15.61
N LEU A 121 -19.64 35.49 15.70
CA LEU A 121 -20.54 34.57 14.99
C LEU A 121 -21.98 34.72 15.51
N THR A 122 -22.92 34.94 14.60
CA THR A 122 -24.36 34.89 14.92
C THR A 122 -24.76 33.50 15.40
N ASP A 123 -25.92 33.37 16.06
CA ASP A 123 -26.40 32.06 16.51
C ASP A 123 -26.56 31.11 15.31
N THR A 124 -27.18 31.58 14.21
CA THR A 124 -27.30 30.82 12.95
C THR A 124 -25.95 30.37 12.37
N GLN A 125 -24.88 31.16 12.49
CA GLN A 125 -23.55 30.77 12.04
C GLN A 125 -22.91 29.71 12.95
N ARG A 126 -23.13 29.78 14.27
CA ARG A 126 -22.69 28.75 15.24
C ARG A 126 -23.45 27.46 15.02
N ASP A 127 -24.78 27.51 15.01
CA ASP A 127 -25.65 26.34 14.81
C ASP A 127 -25.33 25.58 13.51
N TYR A 128 -24.99 26.30 12.44
CA TYR A 128 -24.57 25.73 11.15
C TYR A 128 -23.19 25.04 11.24
N LEU A 129 -22.22 25.67 11.91
CA LEU A 129 -20.88 25.11 12.08
C LEU A 129 -20.89 23.88 13.00
N ASP A 130 -21.71 23.89 14.05
CA ASP A 130 -21.86 22.78 14.99
C ASP A 130 -22.59 21.58 14.35
N GLN A 131 -23.58 21.82 13.47
CA GLN A 131 -24.17 20.77 12.63
C GLN A 131 -23.13 20.17 11.66
N PHE A 132 -22.33 20.99 10.99
CA PHE A 132 -21.27 20.49 10.10
C PHE A 132 -20.15 19.74 10.83
N GLN A 133 -19.84 20.12 12.08
CA GLN A 133 -18.96 19.35 12.96
C GLN A 133 -19.58 18.00 13.33
N THR A 134 -20.86 17.97 13.69
CA THR A 134 -21.61 16.74 13.98
C THR A 134 -21.60 15.79 12.77
N ILE A 135 -21.81 16.30 11.55
CA ILE A 135 -21.74 15.52 10.31
C ILE A 135 -20.35 14.89 10.09
N ARG A 136 -19.25 15.59 10.44
CA ARG A 136 -17.88 15.03 10.37
C ARG A 136 -17.69 13.89 11.37
N GLU A 137 -18.07 14.09 12.63
CA GLU A 137 -17.93 13.08 13.70
C GLU A 137 -18.76 11.82 13.43
N LEU A 138 -19.90 11.96 12.76
CA LEU A 138 -20.72 10.85 12.27
C LEU A 138 -20.07 10.15 11.07
N ALA A 139 -19.57 10.90 10.09
CA ALA A 139 -18.88 10.34 8.92
C ALA A 139 -17.53 9.66 9.27
N ALA A 140 -16.85 10.10 10.34
CA ALA A 140 -15.62 9.48 10.83
C ALA A 140 -15.82 8.01 11.23
N ARG A 141 -17.03 7.62 11.64
CA ARG A 141 -17.42 6.23 11.96
C ARG A 141 -17.45 5.30 10.73
N MET A 142 -17.40 5.87 9.52
CA MET A 142 -17.25 5.12 8.27
C MET A 142 -15.77 4.81 7.95
N MET A 143 -14.85 5.03 8.89
CA MET A 143 -13.42 4.71 8.77
C MET A 143 -12.94 3.92 10.00
N GLY A 144 -11.89 3.11 9.83
CA GLY A 144 -11.21 2.38 10.91
C GLY A 144 -11.25 0.86 10.76
N LYS A 145 -10.77 0.16 11.78
CA LYS A 145 -10.37 -1.27 11.68
C LYS A 145 -11.47 -2.32 11.47
N HIS A 146 -12.76 -1.95 11.48
CA HIS A 146 -13.84 -2.93 11.42
C HIS A 146 -14.04 -3.48 9.99
N GLN A 147 -13.88 -4.79 9.81
CA GLN A 147 -14.30 -5.51 8.60
C GLN A 147 -15.76 -5.15 8.27
N GLY A 148 -16.03 -4.85 7.00
CA GLY A 148 -17.28 -4.26 6.53
C GLY A 148 -17.14 -2.78 6.14
N LEU A 149 -16.22 -2.02 6.74
CA LEU A 149 -16.00 -0.61 6.38
C LEU A 149 -15.31 -0.42 5.01
N GLU A 150 -14.77 -1.49 4.41
CA GLU A 150 -14.29 -1.48 3.01
C GLU A 150 -15.42 -1.46 1.97
N ARG A 151 -16.66 -1.79 2.34
CA ARG A 151 -17.71 -2.08 1.35
C ARG A 151 -18.12 -0.81 0.59
N GLY A 152 -18.24 -0.92 -0.73
CA GLY A 152 -18.52 0.18 -1.65
C GLY A 152 -19.61 1.17 -1.22
N PRO A 153 -20.77 0.74 -0.67
CA PRO A 153 -21.80 1.67 -0.16
C PRO A 153 -21.35 2.54 1.02
N ILE A 154 -20.47 2.03 1.90
CA ILE A 154 -19.89 2.82 3.00
C ILE A 154 -18.86 3.82 2.46
N ALA A 155 -17.96 3.38 1.57
CA ALA A 155 -17.00 4.27 0.92
C ALA A 155 -17.69 5.38 0.09
N GLY A 156 -18.77 5.04 -0.62
CA GLY A 156 -19.57 5.98 -1.41
C GLY A 156 -20.34 7.00 -0.57
N ALA A 157 -20.91 6.57 0.58
CA ALA A 157 -21.51 7.48 1.55
C ALA A 157 -20.45 8.43 2.15
N ARG A 158 -19.33 7.87 2.60
CA ARG A 158 -18.18 8.61 3.16
C ARG A 158 -17.66 9.70 2.22
N GLU A 159 -17.39 9.36 0.96
CA GLU A 159 -16.89 10.33 -0.03
C GLU A 159 -17.95 11.38 -0.41
N SER A 160 -19.23 10.97 -0.53
CA SER A 160 -20.33 11.93 -0.80
C SER A 160 -20.50 12.96 0.33
N ILE A 161 -20.32 12.54 1.58
CA ILE A 161 -20.35 13.45 2.74
C ILE A 161 -19.10 14.33 2.77
N LYS A 162 -17.90 13.79 2.52
CA LYS A 162 -16.66 14.59 2.44
C LYS A 162 -16.77 15.69 1.37
N ARG A 163 -17.38 15.38 0.22
CA ARG A 163 -17.69 16.36 -0.82
C ARG A 163 -18.67 17.45 -0.36
N LEU A 164 -19.78 17.10 0.30
CA LEU A 164 -20.70 18.11 0.87
C LEU A 164 -20.01 19.01 1.90
N VAL A 165 -19.18 18.45 2.76
CA VAL A 165 -18.38 19.19 3.75
C VAL A 165 -17.43 20.17 3.07
N LEU A 166 -16.77 19.78 1.98
CA LEU A 166 -15.88 20.64 1.21
C LEU A 166 -16.63 21.79 0.51
N THR A 167 -17.74 21.46 -0.15
CA THR A 167 -18.61 22.45 -0.81
C THR A 167 -19.15 23.48 0.20
N SER A 168 -19.50 23.04 1.42
CA SER A 168 -19.84 23.91 2.54
C SER A 168 -18.70 24.86 2.93
N GLU A 169 -17.46 24.36 3.09
CA GLU A 169 -16.30 25.20 3.43
C GLU A 169 -16.00 26.27 2.38
N LEU A 170 -16.02 25.91 1.09
CA LEU A 170 -15.78 26.84 -0.02
C LEU A 170 -16.82 27.97 -0.10
N MET A 171 -18.07 27.68 0.28
CA MET A 171 -19.13 28.69 0.39
C MET A 171 -18.94 29.60 1.61
N ILE A 172 -18.76 29.04 2.81
CA ILE A 172 -18.81 29.81 4.07
C ILE A 172 -17.50 30.50 4.43
N ASP A 173 -16.34 30.08 3.90
CA ASP A 173 -15.05 30.65 4.28
C ASP A 173 -14.61 31.74 3.27
N ALA A 174 -14.47 32.97 3.74
CA ALA A 174 -13.97 34.10 2.95
C ALA A 174 -12.44 34.04 2.76
N THR A 175 -11.71 33.41 3.68
CA THR A 175 -10.25 33.32 3.68
C THR A 175 -9.73 32.40 2.58
N LEU A 176 -10.49 31.36 2.19
CA LEU A 176 -10.09 30.43 1.13
C LEU A 176 -9.88 31.11 -0.23
N GLU A 177 -10.63 32.16 -0.57
CA GLU A 177 -10.44 32.88 -1.84
C GLU A 177 -9.13 33.68 -1.85
N LYS A 178 -8.82 34.37 -0.75
CA LYS A 178 -7.56 35.07 -0.51
C LYS A 178 -6.38 34.07 -0.46
N GLY A 179 -6.62 32.91 0.16
CA GLY A 179 -5.69 31.78 0.25
C GLY A 179 -5.40 31.14 -1.11
N PHE A 180 -6.40 31.01 -1.99
CA PHE A 180 -6.25 30.56 -3.37
C PHE A 180 -5.33 31.53 -4.14
N ARG A 181 -5.68 32.83 -4.17
CA ARG A 181 -4.91 33.85 -4.89
C ARG A 181 -3.45 33.83 -4.44
N SER A 182 -3.22 33.88 -3.12
CA SER A 182 -1.86 33.82 -2.56
C SER A 182 -1.11 32.54 -2.94
N ARG A 183 -1.73 31.35 -2.83
CA ARG A 183 -1.07 30.08 -3.17
C ARG A 183 -0.78 29.97 -4.67
N ARG A 184 -1.72 30.39 -5.52
CA ARG A 184 -1.60 30.42 -6.98
C ARG A 184 -0.44 31.32 -7.41
N ASP A 185 -0.37 32.53 -6.87
CA ASP A 185 0.66 33.50 -7.21
C ASP A 185 2.04 33.01 -6.73
N THR A 186 2.13 32.35 -5.57
CA THR A 186 3.36 31.65 -5.13
C THR A 186 3.72 30.45 -6.02
N ILE A 187 2.76 29.67 -6.54
CA ILE A 187 3.06 28.60 -7.52
C ILE A 187 3.64 29.20 -8.80
N VAL A 188 3.08 30.31 -9.31
CA VAL A 188 3.62 31.02 -10.49
C VAL A 188 5.06 31.50 -10.24
N GLU A 189 5.34 32.08 -9.07
CA GLU A 189 6.69 32.53 -8.69
C GLU A 189 7.70 31.35 -8.59
N LEU A 190 7.30 30.24 -7.97
CA LEU A 190 8.11 29.02 -7.91
C LEU A 190 8.37 28.43 -9.30
N LEU A 191 7.37 28.39 -10.18
CA LEU A 191 7.51 27.87 -11.55
C LEU A 191 8.25 28.82 -12.50
N MET A 192 8.60 30.04 -12.06
CA MET A 192 9.55 30.94 -12.73
C MET A 192 10.99 30.78 -12.20
N THR A 193 11.20 30.03 -11.12
CA THR A 193 12.52 29.83 -10.48
C THR A 193 13.30 28.71 -11.19
N PRO A 194 14.62 28.84 -11.44
CA PRO A 194 15.41 27.88 -12.23
C PRO A 194 15.83 26.58 -11.51
N HIS A 195 15.30 26.30 -10.31
CA HIS A 195 15.69 25.14 -9.47
C HIS A 195 14.50 24.22 -9.15
N GLN A 196 13.72 23.86 -10.17
CA GLN A 196 12.44 23.11 -10.06
C GLN A 196 12.60 21.62 -9.70
N GLU A 197 13.81 21.19 -9.38
CA GLU A 197 14.19 19.78 -9.15
C GLU A 197 14.79 19.56 -7.75
N ASP A 198 14.91 20.61 -6.91
CA ASP A 198 15.46 20.49 -5.56
C ASP A 198 14.37 20.19 -4.50
N GLN A 199 14.77 19.56 -3.39
CA GLN A 199 13.86 19.19 -2.31
C GLN A 199 13.22 20.44 -1.65
N THR A 200 13.87 21.61 -1.70
CA THR A 200 13.32 22.89 -1.19
C THR A 200 12.15 23.37 -2.03
N PHE A 201 12.30 23.39 -3.36
CA PHE A 201 11.22 23.63 -4.31
C PHE A 201 10.08 22.65 -4.07
N TYR A 202 10.36 21.34 -3.95
CA TYR A 202 9.30 20.35 -3.74
C TYR A 202 8.55 20.54 -2.43
N ARG A 203 9.26 20.73 -1.31
CA ARG A 203 8.68 21.04 0.02
C ARG A 203 7.86 22.32 0.03
N THR A 204 8.06 23.22 -0.94
CA THR A 204 7.28 24.45 -1.09
C THR A 204 6.10 24.26 -2.06
N LEU A 205 6.28 23.55 -3.18
CA LEU A 205 5.24 23.29 -4.17
C LEU A 205 4.18 22.30 -3.66
N GLN A 206 4.58 21.19 -3.05
CA GLN A 206 3.69 20.12 -2.61
C GLN A 206 2.53 20.60 -1.72
N PRO A 207 2.72 21.43 -0.68
CA PRO A 207 1.61 21.90 0.15
C PRO A 207 0.66 22.83 -0.63
N LEU A 208 1.19 23.66 -1.54
CA LEU A 208 0.38 24.55 -2.38
C LEU A 208 -0.45 23.74 -3.39
N ALA A 209 0.17 22.79 -4.07
CA ALA A 209 -0.45 21.91 -5.05
C ALA A 209 -1.55 21.03 -4.42
N SER A 210 -1.28 20.50 -3.23
CA SER A 210 -2.22 19.63 -2.52
C SER A 210 -3.41 20.38 -1.94
N TRP A 211 -3.24 21.66 -1.58
CA TRP A 211 -4.35 22.52 -1.21
C TRP A 211 -5.27 22.80 -2.42
N MET A 212 -4.70 23.07 -3.62
CA MET A 212 -5.50 23.25 -4.84
C MET A 212 -6.35 22.01 -5.13
N ASP A 213 -5.72 20.83 -5.09
CA ASP A 213 -6.39 19.54 -5.32
C ASP A 213 -7.49 19.25 -4.29
N GLN A 214 -7.18 19.39 -2.98
CA GLN A 214 -8.14 19.15 -1.91
C GLN A 214 -9.39 20.05 -2.03
N TYR A 215 -9.22 21.32 -2.39
CA TYR A 215 -10.31 22.28 -2.53
C TYR A 215 -10.93 22.33 -3.94
N ALA A 216 -10.58 21.36 -4.81
CA ALA A 216 -11.00 21.29 -6.21
C ALA A 216 -10.82 22.62 -6.97
N GLN A 217 -9.74 23.34 -6.67
CA GLN A 217 -9.34 24.59 -7.33
C GLN A 217 -8.26 24.29 -8.39
N ALA A 218 -8.17 25.14 -9.43
CA ALA A 218 -7.22 24.97 -10.54
C ALA A 218 -7.23 23.54 -11.15
N THR A 219 -8.41 22.96 -11.34
CA THR A 219 -8.64 21.55 -11.72
C THR A 219 -8.00 21.13 -13.05
N GLU A 220 -7.67 22.06 -13.94
CA GLU A 220 -6.95 21.79 -15.20
C GLU A 220 -5.42 21.66 -15.01
N TRP A 221 -4.86 22.32 -14.00
CA TRP A 221 -3.43 22.28 -13.70
C TRP A 221 -3.06 21.08 -12.84
N THR A 222 -3.86 20.79 -11.82
CA THR A 222 -3.56 19.74 -10.82
C THR A 222 -3.28 18.34 -11.40
N PRO A 223 -3.98 17.85 -12.44
CA PRO A 223 -3.63 16.58 -13.11
C PRO A 223 -2.26 16.62 -13.79
N VAL A 224 -1.87 17.76 -14.36
CA VAL A 224 -0.55 17.92 -14.99
C VAL A 224 0.53 18.07 -13.92
N ALA A 225 0.26 18.79 -12.83
CA ALA A 225 1.16 18.88 -11.68
C ALA A 225 1.46 17.49 -11.08
N LYS A 226 0.46 16.59 -11.05
CA LYS A 226 0.66 15.17 -10.70
C LYS A 226 1.54 14.44 -11.72
N ALA A 227 1.27 14.57 -13.02
CA ALA A 227 2.09 13.92 -14.05
C ALA A 227 3.57 14.37 -14.04
N LEU A 228 3.80 15.67 -13.82
CA LEU A 228 5.15 16.26 -13.76
C LEU A 228 5.87 15.91 -12.45
N TRP A 229 5.25 16.19 -11.30
CA TRP A 229 5.91 16.25 -10.00
C TRP A 229 5.43 15.21 -8.96
N SER A 230 4.62 14.22 -9.35
CA SER A 230 4.23 13.11 -8.46
C SER A 230 4.80 11.78 -8.93
N ARG A 231 5.48 11.09 -8.02
CA ARG A 231 5.95 9.70 -8.16
C ARG A 231 5.51 8.89 -6.93
N PRO A 232 5.52 7.54 -7.00
CA PRO A 232 5.28 6.67 -5.85
C PRO A 232 6.09 7.10 -4.63
N ASN A 233 5.42 7.25 -3.49
CA ASN A 233 5.96 7.79 -2.25
C ASN A 233 6.18 6.74 -1.15
N LEU A 234 5.82 5.48 -1.40
CA LEU A 234 6.14 4.32 -0.55
C LEU A 234 6.80 3.21 -1.38
N ARG A 235 7.92 2.65 -0.88
CA ARG A 235 8.83 1.74 -1.62
C ARG A 235 9.56 0.60 -0.84
N ILE A 236 8.91 -0.55 -0.58
CA ILE A 236 9.41 -1.91 -0.19
C ILE A 236 9.80 -2.84 -1.36
N ASN A 237 11.02 -3.36 -1.33
CA ASN A 237 11.48 -4.35 -2.30
C ASN A 237 11.35 -5.73 -1.69
N VAL A 238 10.99 -6.75 -2.47
CA VAL A 238 11.13 -8.16 -2.04
C VAL A 238 12.22 -8.80 -2.89
N SER A 239 13.31 -9.27 -2.27
CA SER A 239 14.44 -9.81 -3.02
C SER A 239 14.11 -11.14 -3.70
N ALA A 240 14.81 -11.46 -4.79
CA ALA A 240 14.65 -12.76 -5.46
C ALA A 240 14.98 -13.95 -4.54
N ALA A 241 15.85 -13.75 -3.53
CA ALA A 241 16.12 -14.73 -2.50
C ALA A 241 14.94 -14.90 -1.53
N ALA A 242 14.35 -13.80 -1.07
CA ALA A 242 13.18 -13.78 -0.20
C ALA A 242 11.95 -14.39 -0.89
N MET A 243 11.61 -13.93 -2.10
CA MET A 243 10.53 -14.50 -2.91
C MET A 243 10.69 -16.00 -3.07
N ARG A 244 11.88 -16.46 -3.42
CA ARG A 244 12.18 -17.89 -3.56
C ARG A 244 12.06 -18.64 -2.23
N LYS A 245 12.51 -18.08 -1.12
CA LYS A 245 12.42 -18.70 0.22
C LYS A 245 10.96 -18.85 0.68
N VAL A 246 10.14 -17.82 0.45
CA VAL A 246 8.70 -17.82 0.73
C VAL A 246 7.96 -18.81 -0.16
N THR A 247 8.20 -18.82 -1.46
CA THR A 247 7.39 -19.58 -2.43
C THR A 247 7.88 -21.00 -2.76
N LEU A 248 9.00 -21.46 -2.18
CA LEU A 248 9.53 -22.79 -2.49
C LEU A 248 8.56 -23.90 -2.03
N ARG A 249 7.98 -24.61 -3.00
CA ARG A 249 7.14 -25.80 -2.81
C ARG A 249 7.89 -27.03 -3.34
N PRO A 250 8.34 -27.97 -2.48
CA PRO A 250 8.86 -29.24 -2.95
C PRO A 250 7.71 -30.09 -3.49
N ILE A 251 7.85 -30.57 -4.72
CA ILE A 251 6.83 -31.32 -5.45
C ILE A 251 7.17 -32.81 -5.45
N ARG A 252 6.17 -33.65 -5.18
CA ARG A 252 6.30 -35.12 -5.21
C ARG A 252 4.95 -35.80 -5.47
N GLU A 253 4.45 -35.69 -6.68
CA GLU A 253 3.21 -36.36 -7.10
C GLU A 253 3.47 -37.71 -7.79
N THR A 254 2.45 -38.56 -7.86
CA THR A 254 2.51 -39.86 -8.57
C THR A 254 1.23 -40.10 -9.34
N GLU A 255 1.33 -40.11 -10.66
CA GLU A 255 0.21 -40.27 -11.59
C GLU A 255 0.17 -41.70 -12.16
N PRO A 256 -1.03 -42.30 -12.35
CA PRO A 256 -1.17 -43.51 -13.15
C PRO A 256 -1.03 -43.21 -14.64
N ILE A 257 -0.51 -44.18 -15.40
CA ILE A 257 -0.49 -44.13 -16.88
C ILE A 257 -1.34 -45.29 -17.40
N ASP A 258 -2.39 -44.98 -18.17
CA ASP A 258 -3.16 -45.94 -18.97
C ASP A 258 -3.44 -45.30 -20.34
N GLU A 259 -2.70 -45.74 -21.35
CA GLU A 259 -2.69 -45.17 -22.71
C GLU A 259 -2.99 -46.27 -23.74
N CYS A 260 -3.59 -45.89 -24.87
CA CYS A 260 -3.88 -46.79 -25.98
C CYS A 260 -3.41 -46.17 -27.30
N GLU A 261 -2.29 -46.66 -27.83
CA GLU A 261 -1.57 -46.09 -28.97
C GLU A 261 -1.33 -47.19 -30.02
N ASP A 262 -1.71 -46.97 -31.29
CA ASP A 262 -1.75 -48.01 -32.34
C ASP A 262 -2.49 -49.32 -31.94
N GLY A 263 -3.38 -49.27 -30.94
CA GLY A 263 -4.01 -50.47 -30.36
C GLY A 263 -3.11 -51.27 -29.40
N ARG A 264 -1.90 -50.78 -29.10
CA ARG A 264 -1.10 -51.21 -27.94
C ARG A 264 -1.66 -50.54 -26.69
N ARG A 265 -1.97 -51.31 -25.65
CA ARG A 265 -2.25 -50.74 -24.33
C ARG A 265 -0.97 -50.62 -23.52
N ILE A 266 -0.73 -49.44 -22.95
CA ILE A 266 0.46 -49.09 -22.18
C ILE A 266 0.03 -48.73 -20.76
N HIS A 267 0.60 -49.43 -19.78
CA HIS A 267 0.26 -49.31 -18.37
C HIS A 267 1.47 -48.95 -17.52
N GLY A 268 1.32 -47.95 -16.66
CA GLY A 268 2.45 -47.44 -15.90
C GLY A 268 2.09 -46.50 -14.77
N ARG A 269 3.13 -45.78 -14.34
CA ARG A 269 3.06 -44.64 -13.43
C ARG A 269 4.14 -43.64 -13.79
N ALA A 270 3.88 -42.37 -13.55
CA ALA A 270 4.87 -41.30 -13.46
C ALA A 270 5.06 -40.92 -11.99
N LEU A 271 6.29 -40.63 -11.59
CA LEU A 271 6.64 -39.99 -10.32
C LEU A 271 7.29 -38.65 -10.66
N VAL A 272 6.57 -37.55 -10.43
CA VAL A 272 7.08 -36.18 -10.59
C VAL A 272 7.82 -35.82 -9.31
N THR A 273 9.04 -35.30 -9.42
CA THR A 273 9.83 -34.81 -8.29
C THR A 273 10.53 -33.52 -8.66
N GLY A 274 10.48 -32.49 -7.81
CA GLY A 274 11.13 -31.22 -8.12
C GLY A 274 10.90 -30.15 -7.07
N VAL A 275 11.17 -28.91 -7.44
CA VAL A 275 10.79 -27.71 -6.69
C VAL A 275 10.10 -26.72 -7.62
N ALA A 276 8.97 -26.18 -7.19
CA ALA A 276 8.42 -24.94 -7.72
C ALA A 276 8.84 -23.76 -6.83
N TYR A 277 9.12 -22.59 -7.41
CA TYR A 277 9.34 -21.34 -6.68
C TYR A 277 9.17 -20.12 -7.60
N MET A 278 8.83 -18.98 -7.03
CA MET A 278 8.64 -17.70 -7.71
C MET A 278 9.93 -16.86 -7.65
N VAL A 279 10.23 -16.13 -8.74
CA VAL A 279 11.28 -15.11 -8.81
C VAL A 279 10.79 -13.87 -9.57
N PRO A 280 11.42 -12.70 -9.39
CA PRO A 280 11.23 -11.57 -10.29
C PRO A 280 11.59 -11.93 -11.73
N SER A 281 10.83 -11.41 -12.67
CA SER A 281 11.20 -11.35 -14.09
C SER A 281 12.11 -10.14 -14.32
N GLU A 282 12.75 -10.03 -15.48
CA GLU A 282 13.54 -8.84 -15.86
C GLU A 282 12.72 -7.98 -16.86
N SER A 283 12.08 -6.92 -16.38
CA SER A 283 11.39 -5.97 -17.26
C SER A 283 12.41 -5.08 -17.97
N SER A 284 12.88 -5.54 -19.14
CA SER A 284 13.95 -4.93 -19.95
C SER A 284 13.69 -3.53 -20.55
N GLN A 285 12.73 -2.77 -20.03
CA GLN A 285 12.56 -1.34 -20.28
C GLN A 285 12.10 -0.63 -19.00
N PRO A 286 12.50 0.65 -18.80
CA PRO A 286 12.06 1.42 -17.65
C PRO A 286 10.54 1.57 -17.62
N ILE A 287 10.00 1.45 -16.41
CA ILE A 287 8.59 1.69 -16.08
C ILE A 287 8.36 3.19 -16.25
N SER A 288 7.44 3.61 -17.12
CA SER A 288 7.14 5.04 -17.27
C SER A 288 6.16 5.49 -16.18
N TRP A 289 6.69 6.03 -15.08
CA TRP A 289 5.92 6.52 -13.93
C TRP A 289 5.17 7.85 -14.19
N GLY A 290 4.79 8.12 -15.45
CA GLY A 290 4.59 9.48 -15.96
C GLY A 290 3.30 9.73 -16.74
N VAL A 291 2.28 8.88 -16.66
CA VAL A 291 0.93 9.18 -17.20
C VAL A 291 -0.15 8.68 -16.24
N GLY A 292 -1.13 9.54 -15.92
CA GLY A 292 -2.24 9.21 -15.04
C GLY A 292 -3.28 8.30 -15.72
N HIS A 293 -3.02 7.00 -15.77
CA HIS A 293 -3.95 6.00 -16.29
C HIS A 293 -5.00 5.57 -15.24
N SER A 294 -5.97 6.46 -14.97
CA SER A 294 -7.26 6.02 -14.43
C SER A 294 -7.85 5.00 -15.40
N SER A 295 -8.03 3.77 -14.91
CA SER A 295 -8.10 2.54 -15.73
C SER A 295 -6.85 2.30 -16.57
N VAL A 296 -6.04 1.32 -16.15
CA VAL A 296 -5.22 0.56 -17.10
C VAL A 296 -6.20 -0.26 -17.94
N ASP A 297 -6.30 0.05 -19.23
CA ASP A 297 -7.07 -0.77 -20.15
C ASP A 297 -6.36 -2.12 -20.34
N VAL A 298 -6.91 -3.15 -19.69
CA VAL A 298 -6.38 -4.53 -19.68
C VAL A 298 -6.41 -5.16 -21.09
N THR A 299 -7.07 -4.54 -22.07
CA THR A 299 -6.96 -4.95 -23.48
C THR A 299 -5.63 -4.54 -24.14
N SER A 300 -4.81 -3.72 -23.47
CA SER A 300 -3.44 -3.43 -23.92
C SER A 300 -2.49 -4.60 -23.60
N TRP A 301 -2.23 -5.44 -24.61
CA TRP A 301 -1.34 -6.62 -24.58
C TRP A 301 0.16 -6.30 -24.38
N GLN A 302 0.48 -5.21 -23.67
CA GLN A 302 1.85 -4.73 -23.42
C GLN A 302 2.26 -4.81 -21.94
N ALA A 303 1.34 -5.20 -21.04
CA ALA A 303 1.66 -5.50 -19.66
C ALA A 303 2.70 -6.63 -19.59
N ARG A 304 3.90 -6.32 -19.08
CA ARG A 304 5.01 -7.27 -18.96
C ARG A 304 4.88 -8.08 -17.67
N PRO A 305 5.22 -9.38 -17.67
CA PRO A 305 5.26 -10.16 -16.44
C PRO A 305 6.33 -9.60 -15.51
N GLN A 306 5.94 -9.30 -14.27
CA GLN A 306 6.83 -8.81 -13.22
C GLN A 306 7.57 -9.95 -12.51
N CYS A 307 7.04 -11.15 -12.60
CA CYS A 307 7.52 -12.33 -11.91
C CYS A 307 7.29 -13.57 -12.78
N GLN A 308 7.91 -14.67 -12.37
CA GLN A 308 7.73 -15.97 -13.01
C GLN A 308 7.81 -17.06 -11.95
N ILE A 309 6.94 -18.06 -12.05
CA ILE A 309 7.03 -19.28 -11.26
C ILE A 309 7.83 -20.28 -12.08
N VAL A 310 8.88 -20.83 -11.47
CA VAL A 310 9.86 -21.72 -12.08
C VAL A 310 9.75 -23.10 -11.42
N PHE A 311 9.67 -24.13 -12.24
CA PHE A 311 9.79 -25.53 -11.85
C PHE A 311 11.12 -26.11 -12.36
N ASP A 312 11.87 -26.77 -11.48
CA ASP A 312 13.01 -27.62 -11.85
C ASP A 312 12.80 -29.01 -11.22
N GLY A 313 12.76 -30.05 -12.06
CA GLY A 313 12.43 -31.39 -11.61
C GLY A 313 12.67 -32.51 -12.63
N ASN A 314 12.33 -33.72 -12.20
CA ASN A 314 12.45 -34.96 -12.96
C ASN A 314 11.16 -35.77 -12.84
N ILE A 315 10.72 -36.32 -13.96
CA ILE A 315 9.62 -37.28 -14.05
C ILE A 315 10.22 -38.67 -14.28
N GLU A 316 10.09 -39.57 -13.30
CA GLU A 316 10.43 -40.98 -13.46
C GLU A 316 9.19 -41.77 -13.90
N SER A 317 9.17 -42.25 -15.14
CA SER A 317 8.10 -43.08 -15.66
C SER A 317 8.48 -44.56 -15.70
N THR A 318 7.55 -45.44 -15.36
CA THR A 318 7.69 -46.89 -15.64
C THR A 318 6.51 -47.36 -16.45
N LEU A 319 6.77 -47.81 -17.67
CA LEU A 319 5.77 -48.19 -18.67
C LEU A 319 5.85 -49.69 -18.94
N ASN A 320 4.71 -50.35 -19.09
CA ASN A 320 4.60 -51.75 -19.47
C ASN A 320 3.60 -51.85 -20.62
N GLY A 321 4.06 -52.30 -21.79
CA GLY A 321 3.25 -52.43 -22.98
C GLY A 321 3.22 -53.86 -23.51
N SER A 322 2.26 -54.14 -24.38
CA SER A 322 2.24 -55.40 -25.15
C SER A 322 1.81 -55.18 -26.59
N ASP A 323 2.51 -55.86 -27.50
CA ASP A 323 2.21 -55.91 -28.93
C ASP A 323 2.16 -57.39 -29.35
N GLY A 324 0.95 -57.86 -29.66
CA GLY A 324 0.66 -59.27 -29.96
C GLY A 324 1.20 -60.25 -28.88
N PRO A 325 2.14 -61.15 -29.24
CA PRO A 325 2.71 -62.11 -28.29
C PRO A 325 3.86 -61.54 -27.42
N VAL A 326 4.29 -60.29 -27.65
CA VAL A 326 5.42 -59.65 -26.96
C VAL A 326 4.90 -58.73 -25.87
N SER A 327 5.58 -58.74 -24.72
CA SER A 327 5.38 -57.78 -23.62
C SER A 327 6.71 -57.16 -23.20
N PHE A 328 6.73 -55.85 -23.01
CA PHE A 328 7.94 -55.09 -22.72
C PHE A 328 7.73 -54.14 -21.54
N GLY A 329 8.81 -53.87 -20.81
CA GLY A 329 8.85 -52.85 -19.76
C GLY A 329 9.93 -51.83 -20.08
N LEU A 330 9.61 -50.55 -19.91
CA LEU A 330 10.50 -49.40 -20.10
C LEU A 330 10.62 -48.61 -18.78
N ILE A 331 11.71 -47.87 -18.64
CA ILE A 331 11.88 -46.80 -17.66
C ILE A 331 12.20 -45.53 -18.44
N GLY A 332 11.40 -44.48 -18.25
CA GLY A 332 11.74 -43.13 -18.67
C GLY A 332 12.25 -42.32 -17.48
N GLN A 333 13.25 -41.48 -17.72
CA GLN A 333 13.65 -40.40 -16.80
C GLN A 333 13.68 -39.12 -17.63
N THR A 334 12.75 -38.20 -17.35
CA THR A 334 12.62 -36.94 -18.08
C THR A 334 12.95 -35.79 -17.14
N ARG A 335 14.06 -35.08 -17.38
CA ARG A 335 14.24 -33.77 -16.73
C ARG A 335 13.28 -32.79 -17.37
N VAL A 336 12.57 -32.02 -16.55
CA VAL A 336 11.67 -30.94 -16.99
C VAL A 336 12.07 -29.67 -16.23
N ASN A 337 12.32 -28.59 -16.98
CA ASN A 337 12.37 -27.24 -16.43
C ASN A 337 11.26 -26.43 -17.10
N GLY A 338 10.31 -25.93 -16.31
CA GLY A 338 9.20 -25.11 -16.77
C GLY A 338 9.22 -23.73 -16.13
N TYR A 339 8.72 -22.71 -16.83
CA TYR A 339 8.42 -21.43 -16.20
C TYR A 339 7.12 -20.84 -16.76
N THR A 340 6.28 -20.29 -15.87
CA THR A 340 5.09 -19.51 -16.23
C THR A 340 5.32 -18.07 -15.79
N PRO A 341 5.29 -17.09 -16.71
CA PRO A 341 5.34 -15.68 -16.34
C PRO A 341 4.00 -15.24 -15.73
N VAL A 342 4.04 -14.42 -14.69
CA VAL A 342 2.87 -13.88 -14.00
C VAL A 342 2.89 -12.35 -14.06
N ILE A 343 1.76 -11.76 -14.46
CA ILE A 343 1.51 -10.33 -14.43
C ILE A 343 0.74 -10.00 -13.14
N LEU A 344 1.22 -9.01 -12.39
CA LEU A 344 0.61 -8.51 -11.16
C LEU A 344 0.02 -7.11 -11.39
N GLY A 345 -1.16 -6.85 -10.83
CA GLY A 345 -1.88 -5.58 -10.96
C GLY A 345 -2.85 -5.34 -9.80
N THR A 346 -3.50 -4.18 -9.79
CA THR A 346 -4.48 -3.76 -8.76
C THR A 346 -5.68 -4.69 -8.65
N ASP A 347 -6.26 -5.05 -9.80
CA ASP A 347 -7.60 -5.65 -9.87
C ASP A 347 -7.57 -7.12 -10.31
N ARG A 348 -6.41 -7.60 -10.78
CA ARG A 348 -6.18 -8.92 -11.36
C ARG A 348 -4.73 -9.36 -11.18
N PHE A 349 -4.50 -10.64 -10.93
CA PHE A 349 -3.26 -11.33 -11.29
C PHE A 349 -3.51 -12.20 -12.53
N ILE A 350 -2.54 -12.29 -13.44
CA ILE A 350 -2.70 -13.00 -14.72
C ILE A 350 -1.53 -13.96 -14.94
N VAL A 351 -1.81 -15.25 -14.94
CA VAL A 351 -0.87 -16.32 -15.28
C VAL A 351 -0.79 -16.45 -16.80
N LEU A 352 0.41 -16.40 -17.38
CA LEU A 352 0.64 -16.63 -18.80
C LEU A 352 0.99 -18.11 -19.08
N PRO A 353 0.78 -18.62 -20.32
CA PRO A 353 1.08 -20.02 -20.64
C PRO A 353 2.52 -20.42 -20.29
N ILE A 354 2.66 -21.57 -19.63
CA ILE A 354 3.95 -22.17 -19.28
C ILE A 354 4.83 -22.39 -20.52
N GLN A 355 6.12 -22.11 -20.37
CA GLN A 355 7.17 -22.43 -21.32
C GLN A 355 8.03 -23.54 -20.72
N THR A 356 8.09 -24.69 -21.39
CA THR A 356 8.74 -25.90 -20.90
C THR A 356 9.93 -26.32 -21.75
N SER A 357 10.97 -26.81 -21.09
CA SER A 357 12.11 -27.51 -21.68
C SER A 357 12.25 -28.89 -21.05
N SER A 358 12.50 -29.90 -21.89
CA SER A 358 12.46 -31.31 -21.51
C SER A 358 13.65 -32.09 -22.06
N SER A 359 13.99 -33.19 -21.38
CA SER A 359 14.91 -34.20 -21.91
C SER A 359 14.62 -35.58 -21.31
N THR A 360 13.83 -36.39 -22.00
CA THR A 360 13.62 -37.81 -21.72
C THR A 360 14.85 -38.63 -22.08
N HIS A 361 15.27 -39.51 -21.17
CA HIS A 361 16.08 -40.69 -21.47
C HIS A 361 15.24 -41.95 -21.22
N LEU A 362 15.18 -42.85 -22.21
CA LEU A 362 14.37 -44.07 -22.18
C LEU A 362 15.25 -45.31 -22.14
N ARG A 363 15.02 -46.24 -21.21
CA ARG A 363 15.76 -47.51 -21.12
C ARG A 363 14.83 -48.71 -21.00
N THR A 364 15.07 -49.73 -21.85
CA THR A 364 14.39 -51.02 -21.77
C THR A 364 14.74 -51.74 -20.46
N ARG A 365 13.71 -52.09 -19.66
CA ARG A 365 13.82 -52.90 -18.44
C ARG A 365 13.75 -54.39 -18.76
N HIS A 366 12.82 -54.80 -19.61
CA HIS A 366 12.70 -56.20 -20.04
C HIS A 366 11.95 -56.35 -21.37
N VAL A 367 12.20 -57.45 -22.09
CA VAL A 367 11.42 -57.89 -23.27
C VAL A 367 11.10 -59.38 -23.11
N SER A 368 9.82 -59.70 -23.01
CA SER A 368 9.26 -61.03 -22.79
C SER A 368 8.32 -61.45 -23.93
N THR A 369 8.06 -62.75 -24.06
CA THR A 369 7.21 -63.30 -25.12
C THR A 369 6.35 -64.42 -24.55
N ARG A 370 5.04 -64.39 -24.84
CA ARG A 370 4.06 -65.40 -24.45
C ARG A 370 4.15 -66.70 -25.27
N ARG A 371 4.97 -66.73 -26.34
CA ARG A 371 5.24 -67.95 -27.13
C ARG A 371 6.36 -68.78 -26.50
N ASN A 372 6.01 -69.99 -26.05
CA ASN A 372 6.95 -71.02 -25.62
C ASN A 372 7.43 -71.85 -26.83
N GLY A 373 8.72 -72.23 -26.86
CA GLY A 373 9.31 -73.06 -27.93
C GLY A 373 10.57 -72.47 -28.57
N ILE A 374 11.13 -73.18 -29.55
CA ILE A 374 12.44 -72.88 -30.18
C ILE A 374 12.49 -71.46 -30.78
N GLY A 375 11.40 -71.00 -31.41
CA GLY A 375 11.32 -69.66 -32.00
C GLY A 375 11.34 -68.49 -31.01
N SER A 376 11.16 -68.74 -29.70
CA SER A 376 11.10 -67.68 -28.66
C SER A 376 12.34 -66.78 -28.62
N ARG A 377 13.54 -67.34 -28.83
CA ARG A 377 14.80 -66.59 -28.89
C ARG A 377 14.87 -65.66 -30.10
N LEU A 378 14.36 -66.10 -31.25
CA LEU A 378 14.30 -65.30 -32.48
C LEU A 378 13.28 -64.16 -32.35
N VAL A 379 12.07 -64.45 -31.85
CA VAL A 379 11.04 -63.44 -31.58
C VAL A 379 11.56 -62.39 -30.59
N ARG A 380 12.24 -62.80 -29.50
CA ARG A 380 12.84 -61.85 -28.56
C ARG A 380 13.92 -61.00 -29.22
N LYS A 381 14.84 -61.58 -30.01
CA LYS A 381 15.89 -60.81 -30.70
C LYS A 381 15.30 -59.80 -31.69
N ILE A 382 14.32 -60.19 -32.49
CA ILE A 382 13.62 -59.27 -33.40
C ILE A 382 12.93 -58.16 -32.61
N ALA A 383 12.20 -58.48 -31.54
CA ALA A 383 11.55 -57.48 -30.69
C ALA A 383 12.55 -56.50 -30.05
N THR A 384 13.69 -56.98 -29.53
CA THR A 384 14.77 -56.13 -29.00
C THR A 384 15.32 -55.19 -30.07
N ASN A 385 15.71 -55.71 -31.23
CA ASN A 385 16.21 -54.90 -32.36
C ASN A 385 15.16 -53.87 -32.87
N VAL A 386 13.87 -54.21 -32.84
CA VAL A 386 12.77 -53.29 -33.22
C VAL A 386 12.56 -52.21 -32.16
N ILE A 387 12.60 -52.56 -30.88
CA ILE A 387 12.51 -51.60 -29.76
C ILE A 387 13.71 -50.64 -29.80
N GLU A 388 14.93 -51.13 -29.96
CA GLU A 388 16.15 -50.31 -30.12
C GLU A 388 16.04 -49.36 -31.33
N LYS A 389 15.49 -49.82 -32.46
CA LYS A 389 15.31 -48.98 -33.65
C LYS A 389 14.20 -47.92 -33.49
N LYS A 390 13.12 -48.23 -32.76
CA LYS A 390 12.03 -47.28 -32.44
C LYS A 390 12.32 -46.41 -31.21
N GLN A 391 13.34 -46.72 -30.41
CA GLN A 391 13.67 -45.99 -29.18
C GLN A 391 13.76 -44.46 -29.38
N PRO A 392 14.37 -43.90 -30.45
CA PRO A 392 14.43 -42.45 -30.65
C PRO A 392 13.11 -41.80 -31.08
N GLU A 393 12.16 -42.59 -31.57
CA GLU A 393 10.80 -42.17 -31.96
C GLU A 393 9.95 -42.09 -30.68
N SER A 394 9.84 -43.22 -29.95
CA SER A 394 9.10 -43.29 -28.70
C SER A 394 9.70 -42.45 -27.56
N GLN A 395 10.99 -42.13 -27.61
CA GLN A 395 11.61 -41.16 -26.71
C GLN A 395 11.09 -39.73 -26.96
N ARG A 396 10.74 -39.36 -28.20
CA ARG A 396 10.13 -38.04 -28.52
C ARG A 396 8.64 -38.01 -28.21
N GLU A 397 7.94 -39.10 -28.50
CA GLU A 397 6.51 -39.26 -28.21
C GLU A 397 6.27 -39.18 -26.68
N LEU A 398 7.09 -39.87 -25.89
CA LEU A 398 7.05 -39.80 -24.42
C LEU A 398 7.53 -38.45 -23.85
N ASP A 399 8.54 -37.81 -24.44
CA ASP A 399 8.99 -36.48 -23.99
C ASP A 399 7.86 -35.45 -24.18
N LYS A 400 7.25 -35.42 -25.37
CA LYS A 400 6.09 -34.59 -25.68
C LYS A 400 4.90 -34.91 -24.77
N GLY A 401 4.50 -36.18 -24.66
CA GLY A 401 3.34 -36.59 -23.88
C GLY A 401 3.52 -36.50 -22.36
N ALA A 402 4.76 -36.43 -21.87
CA ALA A 402 5.05 -36.07 -20.48
C ALA A 402 4.97 -34.56 -20.26
N VAL A 403 5.52 -33.77 -21.19
CA VAL A 403 5.46 -32.30 -21.15
C VAL A 403 4.02 -31.78 -21.24
N GLU A 404 3.20 -32.29 -22.16
CA GLU A 404 1.82 -31.80 -22.34
C GLU A 404 0.99 -32.03 -21.06
N ARG A 405 1.06 -33.22 -20.45
CA ARG A 405 0.41 -33.52 -19.15
C ARG A 405 0.91 -32.64 -18.02
N PHE A 406 2.24 -32.59 -17.82
CA PHE A 406 2.86 -31.76 -16.79
C PHE A 406 2.43 -30.29 -16.94
N SER A 407 2.44 -29.76 -18.18
CA SER A 407 2.05 -28.38 -18.46
C SER A 407 0.59 -28.11 -18.15
N THR A 408 -0.32 -29.07 -18.39
CA THR A 408 -1.73 -28.92 -18.03
C THR A 408 -1.91 -28.92 -16.51
N ALA A 409 -1.43 -29.94 -15.80
CA ALA A 409 -1.60 -30.06 -14.35
C ALA A 409 -0.94 -28.91 -13.59
N PHE A 410 0.30 -28.55 -13.95
CA PHE A 410 1.03 -27.44 -13.33
C PHE A 410 0.34 -26.09 -13.57
N MET A 411 -0.25 -25.86 -14.74
CA MET A 411 -1.01 -24.64 -15.00
C MET A 411 -2.34 -24.59 -14.24
N GLU A 412 -2.98 -25.74 -13.98
CA GLU A 412 -4.18 -25.82 -13.14
C GLU A 412 -3.85 -25.45 -11.68
N ASP A 413 -2.84 -26.11 -11.08
CA ASP A 413 -2.33 -25.81 -9.73
C ASP A 413 -1.91 -24.33 -9.59
N VAL A 414 -1.10 -23.81 -10.51
CA VAL A 414 -0.63 -22.41 -10.45
C VAL A 414 -1.75 -21.40 -10.65
N THR A 415 -2.74 -21.69 -11.50
CA THR A 415 -3.88 -20.77 -11.69
C THR A 415 -4.73 -20.68 -10.43
N GLN A 416 -4.87 -21.79 -9.69
CA GLN A 416 -5.55 -21.80 -8.40
C GLN A 416 -4.75 -21.05 -7.32
N GLU A 417 -3.45 -21.34 -7.14
CA GLU A 417 -2.60 -20.65 -6.16
C GLU A 417 -2.55 -19.12 -6.40
N ILE A 418 -2.50 -18.68 -7.66
CA ILE A 418 -2.48 -17.25 -8.01
C ILE A 418 -3.87 -16.59 -7.86
N LEU A 419 -4.97 -17.32 -8.03
CA LEU A 419 -6.31 -16.82 -7.77
C LEU A 419 -6.56 -16.63 -6.27
N GLU A 420 -6.09 -17.55 -5.43
CA GLU A 420 -6.13 -17.43 -3.97
C GLU A 420 -5.29 -16.23 -3.52
N ALA A 421 -4.05 -16.09 -4.01
CA ALA A 421 -3.21 -14.93 -3.73
C ALA A 421 -3.82 -13.59 -4.21
N GLU A 422 -4.61 -13.57 -5.30
CA GLU A 422 -5.36 -12.38 -5.75
C GLU A 422 -6.48 -12.01 -4.76
N MET A 423 -7.13 -13.00 -4.13
CA MET A 423 -8.17 -12.79 -3.13
C MET A 423 -7.59 -12.29 -1.81
N ASP A 424 -6.54 -12.93 -1.29
CA ASP A 424 -5.86 -12.53 -0.05
C ASP A 424 -5.33 -11.09 -0.16
N PHE A 425 -4.69 -10.75 -1.28
CA PHE A 425 -4.23 -9.39 -1.57
C PHE A 425 -5.36 -8.34 -1.52
N LYS A 426 -6.56 -8.72 -1.97
CA LYS A 426 -7.74 -7.83 -1.94
C LYS A 426 -8.34 -7.69 -0.54
N GLU A 427 -8.37 -8.75 0.26
CA GLU A 427 -9.01 -8.74 1.59
C GLU A 427 -8.10 -8.18 2.70
N ASP A 428 -6.80 -8.49 2.65
CA ASP A 428 -5.85 -8.05 3.67
C ASP A 428 -5.18 -6.71 3.36
N VAL A 429 -4.81 -6.46 2.09
CA VAL A 429 -4.09 -5.22 1.71
C VAL A 429 -5.06 -4.15 1.24
N LEU A 430 -5.81 -4.38 0.16
CA LEU A 430 -6.63 -3.33 -0.45
C LEU A 430 -7.82 -2.94 0.43
N ALA A 431 -8.57 -3.92 0.95
CA ALA A 431 -9.68 -3.65 1.85
C ALA A 431 -9.24 -2.98 3.17
N ALA A 432 -8.03 -3.24 3.68
CA ALA A 432 -7.50 -2.50 4.84
C ALA A 432 -7.26 -1.02 4.51
N MET A 433 -6.80 -0.70 3.30
CA MET A 433 -6.65 0.68 2.83
C MET A 433 -8.02 1.34 2.55
N ASP A 434 -8.99 0.60 2.04
CA ASP A 434 -10.37 1.09 1.83
C ASP A 434 -11.09 1.35 3.17
N ARG A 435 -10.86 0.51 4.19
CA ARG A 435 -11.34 0.69 5.58
C ARG A 435 -10.81 1.98 6.22
N SER A 436 -9.53 2.28 6.01
CA SER A 436 -8.90 3.50 6.53
C SER A 436 -9.04 4.71 5.61
N ASP A 437 -9.64 4.55 4.42
CA ASP A 437 -9.86 5.60 3.42
C ASP A 437 -8.57 6.20 2.81
N VAL A 438 -7.56 5.33 2.64
CA VAL A 438 -6.19 5.66 2.23
C VAL A 438 -5.72 4.89 0.98
N ARG A 439 -6.66 4.35 0.19
CA ARG A 439 -6.38 3.66 -1.08
C ARG A 439 -5.45 4.52 -1.96
N PRO A 440 -4.38 3.95 -2.55
CA PRO A 440 -3.46 4.71 -3.39
C PRO A 440 -4.13 5.24 -4.66
N SER A 441 -3.57 6.30 -5.25
CA SER A 441 -3.95 6.76 -6.60
C SER A 441 -3.46 5.82 -7.70
N ASP A 442 -2.35 5.12 -7.44
CA ASP A 442 -1.68 4.21 -8.35
C ASP A 442 -0.97 3.12 -7.52
N LEU A 443 -1.04 1.88 -8.00
CA LEU A 443 -0.43 0.69 -7.41
C LEU A 443 0.07 -0.16 -8.57
N ASN A 444 1.38 -0.33 -8.65
CA ASN A 444 2.07 -0.85 -9.83
C ASN A 444 3.11 -1.89 -9.42
N PHE A 445 3.31 -2.93 -10.21
CA PHE A 445 4.34 -3.93 -9.94
C PHE A 445 5.41 -3.89 -11.04
N ALA A 446 6.66 -4.22 -10.72
CA ALA A 446 7.74 -4.38 -11.70
C ALA A 446 8.82 -5.38 -11.24
N GLY A 447 9.56 -5.98 -12.16
CA GLY A 447 10.60 -6.97 -11.86
C GLY A 447 11.96 -6.58 -12.41
N THR A 448 13.00 -6.64 -11.58
CA THR A 448 14.38 -6.30 -11.97
C THR A 448 15.31 -7.52 -12.08
N GLY A 449 14.74 -8.73 -12.11
CA GLY A 449 15.45 -10.01 -11.93
C GLY A 449 16.04 -10.23 -10.52
N SER A 450 16.40 -9.16 -9.82
CA SER A 450 16.99 -9.18 -8.46
C SER A 450 15.99 -8.91 -7.34
N HIS A 451 14.92 -8.16 -7.62
CA HIS A 451 13.82 -7.87 -6.68
C HIS A 451 12.50 -7.58 -7.42
N LEU A 452 11.39 -7.70 -6.69
CA LEU A 452 10.05 -7.29 -7.08
C LEU A 452 9.69 -5.92 -6.47
N GLU A 453 9.14 -5.05 -7.32
CA GLU A 453 8.49 -3.78 -7.01
C GLU A 453 6.98 -3.95 -6.83
N ILE A 454 6.40 -3.07 -5.99
CA ILE A 454 5.00 -2.85 -5.65
C ILE A 454 4.78 -1.33 -5.42
N GLY A 455 5.00 -0.47 -6.42
CA GLY A 455 4.97 1.01 -6.38
C GLY A 455 3.61 1.61 -6.05
N MET A 456 3.51 2.42 -5.00
CA MET A 456 2.29 3.21 -4.73
C MET A 456 2.53 4.67 -4.40
N THR A 457 1.54 5.50 -4.75
CA THR A 457 1.37 6.84 -4.20
C THR A 457 0.21 6.89 -3.19
N LEU A 458 0.55 6.90 -1.90
CA LEU A 458 -0.36 7.12 -0.78
C LEU A 458 -0.58 8.62 -0.56
N ASN A 459 -1.57 9.19 -1.25
CA ASN A 459 -1.93 10.61 -1.17
C ASN A 459 -3.29 10.89 -0.49
N GLY A 460 -4.00 9.89 0.02
CA GLY A 460 -5.31 10.09 0.66
C GLY A 460 -6.37 10.73 -0.26
N GLY A 461 -6.20 10.57 -1.57
CA GLY A 461 -7.05 11.16 -2.62
C GLY A 461 -6.55 12.49 -3.19
N PHE A 462 -5.62 13.21 -2.56
CA PHE A 462 -5.19 14.54 -3.02
C PHE A 462 -3.70 14.86 -2.82
N GLY A 463 -3.13 15.66 -3.72
CA GLY A 463 -1.78 16.19 -3.66
C GLY A 463 -0.75 15.49 -4.54
N LEU A 464 0.51 15.85 -4.31
CA LEU A 464 1.69 15.29 -4.96
C LEU A 464 2.38 14.29 -4.02
N GLY A 465 2.87 13.19 -4.60
CA GLY A 465 3.53 12.07 -3.92
C GLY A 465 4.96 12.38 -3.51
N ALA A 466 5.92 11.65 -4.08
CA ALA A 466 7.34 11.96 -4.00
C ALA A 466 7.77 12.81 -5.22
N PRO A 467 8.85 13.60 -5.11
CA PRO A 467 9.38 14.35 -6.25
C PRO A 467 9.86 13.41 -7.37
N PRO A 468 9.95 13.90 -8.62
CA PRO A 468 10.73 13.28 -9.67
C PRO A 468 12.21 13.34 -9.29
N LEU A 469 13.00 12.35 -9.70
CA LEU A 469 14.37 12.20 -9.20
C LEU A 469 15.34 13.04 -10.04
N ALA A 470 15.74 14.20 -9.51
CA ALA A 470 16.76 15.05 -10.09
C ALA A 470 18.03 14.25 -10.39
N LEU A 471 18.53 14.25 -11.63
CA LEU A 471 19.83 13.65 -11.96
C LEU A 471 20.95 14.66 -11.62
N PRO A 472 22.04 14.26 -10.94
CA PRO A 472 22.44 12.91 -10.53
C PRO A 472 22.14 12.60 -9.05
N THR A 473 21.16 13.27 -8.44
CA THR A 473 20.82 13.14 -7.02
C THR A 473 20.22 11.76 -6.74
N VAL A 474 21.11 10.85 -6.36
CA VAL A 474 20.77 9.50 -5.91
C VAL A 474 19.88 9.60 -4.66
N VAL A 475 18.56 9.50 -4.84
CA VAL A 475 17.74 8.79 -3.83
C VAL A 475 18.46 7.47 -3.62
N PRO A 476 18.89 7.12 -2.39
CA PRO A 476 19.75 5.97 -2.13
C PRO A 476 19.36 4.79 -3.00
N SER A 477 20.14 4.56 -4.06
CA SER A 477 19.95 3.39 -4.90
C SER A 477 20.08 2.21 -3.96
N LEU A 478 19.16 1.24 -4.06
CA LEU A 478 19.18 0.06 -3.18
C LEU A 478 20.63 -0.42 -3.14
N PRO A 479 21.31 -0.34 -1.97
CA PRO A 479 22.76 -0.42 -1.95
C PRO A 479 23.18 -1.66 -2.72
N ILE A 480 24.15 -1.56 -3.64
CA ILE A 480 24.37 -2.63 -4.62
C ILE A 480 24.96 -3.85 -3.91
N TYR A 481 24.07 -4.63 -3.32
CA TYR A 481 24.36 -5.81 -2.53
C TYR A 481 24.80 -6.91 -3.48
N SER A 482 25.77 -7.71 -3.06
CA SER A 482 25.93 -9.03 -3.67
C SER A 482 24.64 -9.84 -3.50
N ALA A 483 24.35 -10.76 -4.41
CA ALA A 483 23.17 -11.63 -4.32
C ALA A 483 23.15 -12.55 -3.07
N ARG A 484 24.20 -12.51 -2.22
CA ARG A 484 24.28 -13.19 -0.91
C ARG A 484 24.21 -12.25 0.29
N SER A 485 24.28 -10.93 0.08
CA SER A 485 24.25 -9.91 1.13
C SER A 485 23.02 -9.00 1.05
N ALA A 486 22.18 -9.16 0.03
CA ALA A 486 20.92 -8.43 -0.09
C ALA A 486 20.04 -8.67 1.15
N PRO A 487 19.30 -7.64 1.62
CA PRO A 487 18.22 -7.82 2.57
C PRO A 487 17.07 -8.59 1.89
N ASP A 488 16.20 -9.18 2.69
CA ASP A 488 15.01 -9.87 2.20
C ASP A 488 13.93 -8.86 1.77
N ILE A 489 13.77 -7.79 2.56
CA ILE A 489 12.84 -6.69 2.29
C ILE A 489 13.55 -5.33 2.44
N THR A 490 13.23 -4.33 1.61
CA THR A 490 13.76 -2.95 1.76
C THR A 490 12.70 -1.88 1.55
N ILE A 491 12.12 -1.40 2.65
CA ILE A 491 11.11 -0.34 2.82
C ILE A 491 11.71 1.04 2.53
N ARG A 492 10.96 1.96 1.89
CA ARG A 492 11.30 3.39 1.80
C ARG A 492 10.04 4.27 1.84
N LEU A 493 9.92 5.13 2.82
CA LEU A 493 8.77 6.02 3.05
C LEU A 493 9.19 7.46 2.75
N HIS A 494 8.56 8.15 1.80
CA HIS A 494 8.78 9.58 1.59
C HIS A 494 7.96 10.41 2.58
N GLU A 495 8.47 11.57 2.99
CA GLU A 495 7.88 12.44 4.03
C GLU A 495 6.42 12.84 3.74
N SER A 496 6.05 12.94 2.45
CA SER A 496 4.68 13.21 2.03
C SER A 496 3.67 12.12 2.39
N VAL A 497 4.06 10.85 2.58
CA VAL A 497 3.11 9.82 3.02
C VAL A 497 2.53 10.18 4.39
N VAL A 498 3.37 10.60 5.33
CA VAL A 498 2.95 11.00 6.68
C VAL A 498 2.03 12.22 6.60
N GLU A 499 2.39 13.23 5.79
CA GLU A 499 1.57 14.43 5.58
C GLU A 499 0.19 14.12 5.00
N ARG A 500 0.12 13.28 3.97
CA ARG A 500 -1.11 13.01 3.22
C ARG A 500 -2.06 12.10 4.00
N LEU A 501 -1.54 11.09 4.69
CA LEU A 501 -2.32 10.24 5.59
C LEU A 501 -2.87 11.04 6.78
N ALA A 502 -2.03 11.87 7.42
CA ALA A 502 -2.50 12.77 8.47
C ALA A 502 -3.53 13.79 7.96
N GLN A 503 -3.37 14.32 6.75
CA GLN A 503 -4.36 15.23 6.15
C GLN A 503 -5.69 14.52 5.81
N ARG A 504 -5.69 13.24 5.42
CA ARG A 504 -6.94 12.50 5.11
C ARG A 504 -7.71 12.05 6.36
N MET A 505 -7.01 11.86 7.49
CA MET A 505 -7.54 11.19 8.69
C MET A 505 -7.56 12.05 9.97
N LEU A 506 -6.82 13.16 10.03
CA LEU A 506 -6.69 14.02 11.23
C LEU A 506 -6.99 15.51 10.98
N ALA A 507 -7.33 15.91 9.75
CA ALA A 507 -7.49 17.33 9.39
C ALA A 507 -8.76 17.97 10.00
N GLY A 508 -8.55 18.83 10.99
CA GLY A 508 -9.63 19.45 11.76
C GLY A 508 -10.24 18.55 12.84
N GLU A 509 -9.67 17.37 13.10
CA GLU A 509 -10.16 16.47 14.16
C GLU A 509 -9.96 17.07 15.55
N THR A 510 -10.90 16.79 16.46
CA THR A 510 -10.82 17.20 17.86
C THR A 510 -10.53 16.00 18.75
N ILE A 511 -9.26 15.85 19.12
CA ILE A 511 -8.77 14.81 20.00
C ILE A 511 -9.00 15.25 21.45
N SER A 512 -10.01 14.67 22.10
CA SER A 512 -10.28 14.77 23.54
C SER A 512 -10.20 13.43 24.27
N ASP A 513 -10.24 12.32 23.53
CA ASP A 513 -10.01 10.95 24.01
C ASP A 513 -8.95 10.29 23.11
N PHE A 514 -7.73 10.18 23.64
CA PHE A 514 -6.62 9.54 22.95
C PHE A 514 -6.80 8.02 22.87
N ALA A 515 -7.47 7.38 23.83
CA ALA A 515 -7.66 5.94 23.82
C ALA A 515 -8.64 5.53 22.70
N THR A 516 -9.77 6.25 22.57
CA THR A 516 -10.72 6.03 21.46
C THR A 516 -10.07 6.32 20.10
N LEU A 517 -9.29 7.39 19.96
CA LEU A 517 -8.56 7.68 18.71
C LEU A 517 -7.59 6.55 18.35
N VAL A 518 -6.84 6.03 19.32
CA VAL A 518 -5.80 5.02 19.05
C VAL A 518 -6.42 3.63 18.84
N GLN A 519 -7.58 3.36 19.44
CA GLN A 519 -8.35 2.15 19.17
C GLN A 519 -9.03 2.15 17.79
N SER A 520 -9.54 3.28 17.28
CA SER A 520 -10.30 3.33 16.02
C SER A 520 -9.42 3.08 14.79
N ILE A 521 -8.21 3.65 14.79
CA ILE A 521 -7.18 3.56 13.74
C ILE A 521 -6.53 2.17 13.62
N GLY A 522 -6.77 1.25 14.56
CA GLY A 522 -6.21 -0.10 14.52
C GLY A 522 -4.91 -0.34 15.30
N LEU A 523 -4.34 0.66 15.98
CA LEU A 523 -3.15 0.43 16.81
C LEU A 523 -3.50 -0.42 18.05
N PRO A 524 -2.65 -1.40 18.42
CA PRO A 524 -2.83 -2.17 19.65
C PRO A 524 -2.51 -1.32 20.88
N VAL A 525 -3.44 -1.32 21.84
CA VAL A 525 -3.35 -0.62 23.13
C VAL A 525 -3.88 -1.58 24.19
N THR A 526 -3.16 -1.78 25.29
CA THR A 526 -3.69 -2.52 26.46
C THR A 526 -4.59 -1.61 27.30
N ASP A 527 -5.50 -2.19 28.09
CA ASP A 527 -6.36 -1.39 28.99
C ASP A 527 -5.53 -0.55 29.98
N GLU A 528 -4.34 -1.02 30.35
CA GLU A 528 -3.36 -0.28 31.17
C GLU A 528 -2.83 0.96 30.43
N GLN A 529 -2.40 0.81 29.17
CA GLN A 529 -1.96 1.93 28.32
C GLN A 529 -3.11 2.89 27.98
N ALA A 530 -4.35 2.40 27.92
CA ALA A 530 -5.55 3.22 27.77
C ALA A 530 -5.86 4.02 29.05
N ALA A 531 -5.63 3.44 30.23
CA ALA A 531 -5.85 4.08 31.53
C ALA A 531 -4.76 5.13 31.90
N GLU A 532 -3.56 5.03 31.33
CA GLU A 532 -2.51 6.07 31.49
C GLU A 532 -2.77 7.34 30.63
N MET A 533 -3.82 7.37 29.79
CA MET A 533 -4.05 8.43 28.82
C MET A 533 -4.56 9.76 29.40
N PRO A 534 -4.18 10.93 28.81
CA PRO A 534 -4.52 12.23 29.35
C PRO A 534 -5.94 12.65 28.94
N ASP A 535 -6.86 12.47 29.87
CA ASP A 535 -8.24 12.99 29.84
C ASP A 535 -8.32 14.53 29.89
N ASP A 536 -7.24 15.20 30.31
CA ASP A 536 -7.18 16.66 30.43
C ASP A 536 -6.67 17.40 29.18
N ILE A 537 -6.19 16.72 28.14
CA ILE A 537 -5.68 17.36 26.92
C ILE A 537 -6.76 17.36 25.84
N LEU A 538 -7.07 18.55 25.30
CA LEU A 538 -7.90 18.69 24.10
C LEU A 538 -7.09 19.35 22.98
N ILE A 539 -7.07 18.72 21.80
CA ILE A 539 -6.39 19.20 20.60
C ILE A 539 -7.39 19.27 19.43
N GLU A 540 -7.72 20.48 18.95
CA GLU A 540 -8.30 20.66 17.61
C GLU A 540 -7.12 20.84 16.64
N LEU A 541 -6.95 19.89 15.71
CA LEU A 541 -5.89 19.93 14.72
C LEU A 541 -6.18 20.91 13.57
N ALA A 542 -5.16 21.30 12.81
CA ALA A 542 -5.34 22.15 11.64
C ALA A 542 -6.12 21.42 10.53
N ARG A 543 -6.92 22.16 9.74
CA ARG A 543 -7.62 21.62 8.55
C ARG A 543 -6.73 21.52 7.30
N ASP A 544 -5.51 22.03 7.38
CA ASP A 544 -4.49 22.00 6.32
C ASP A 544 -3.15 21.63 6.97
N LEU A 545 -2.65 20.44 6.64
CA LEU A 545 -1.40 19.84 7.12
C LEU A 545 -1.30 19.80 8.67
N PRO A 546 -2.17 19.01 9.34
CA PRO A 546 -2.19 18.87 10.80
C PRO A 546 -0.91 18.24 11.36
N VAL A 547 -0.24 17.41 10.55
CA VAL A 547 1.08 16.86 10.82
C VAL A 547 1.93 17.03 9.56
N THR A 548 3.18 17.46 9.71
CA THR A 548 4.21 17.35 8.67
C THR A 548 5.42 16.59 9.19
N ALA A 549 6.07 15.86 8.28
CA ALA A 549 7.30 15.12 8.53
C ALA A 549 8.44 15.73 7.72
N ARG A 550 9.67 15.55 8.20
CA ARG A 550 10.88 15.73 7.41
C ARG A 550 11.86 14.61 7.67
N PHE A 551 12.46 14.11 6.60
CA PHE A 551 13.43 13.03 6.63
C PHE A 551 14.80 13.53 6.12
N GLU A 552 15.71 13.91 7.02
CA GLU A 552 17.07 14.40 6.69
C GLU A 552 18.09 14.04 7.78
N ASP A 553 19.37 13.87 7.43
CA ASP A 553 20.50 13.70 8.36
C ASP A 553 20.28 12.65 9.48
N ASN A 554 19.76 11.48 9.11
CA ASN A 554 19.29 10.41 10.03
C ASN A 554 18.29 10.88 11.12
N THR A 555 17.71 12.06 10.93
CA THR A 555 16.72 12.68 11.82
C THR A 555 15.34 12.64 11.20
N LEU A 556 14.35 12.23 12.00
CA LEU A 556 12.95 12.54 11.76
C LEU A 556 12.59 13.83 12.50
N GLU A 557 12.14 14.87 11.78
CA GLU A 557 11.43 16.02 12.38
C GLU A 557 9.93 15.90 12.12
N LEU A 558 9.11 15.85 13.18
CA LEU A 558 7.64 15.86 13.09
C LEU A 558 7.11 17.16 13.69
N MET A 559 6.31 17.89 12.91
CA MET A 559 5.58 19.09 13.36
C MET A 559 4.08 18.81 13.39
N VAL A 560 3.43 19.12 14.52
CA VAL A 560 1.97 19.07 14.67
C VAL A 560 1.43 20.49 14.75
N ARG A 561 0.42 20.79 13.92
CA ARG A 561 -0.25 22.11 13.84
C ARG A 561 -1.61 22.03 14.53
N CYS A 562 -1.77 22.74 15.65
CA CYS A 562 -3.00 22.74 16.46
C CYS A 562 -3.73 24.09 16.33
N LYS A 563 -4.99 24.05 15.87
CA LYS A 563 -5.90 25.20 15.89
C LYS A 563 -6.36 25.53 17.31
N ARG A 564 -6.58 24.50 18.15
CA ARG A 564 -6.75 24.64 19.60
C ARG A 564 -5.91 23.59 20.31
N PHE A 565 -5.27 23.99 21.41
CA PHE A 565 -4.62 23.12 22.37
C PHE A 565 -5.00 23.62 23.77
N GLN A 566 -5.55 22.73 24.59
CA GLN A 566 -6.04 23.02 25.94
C GLN A 566 -5.53 21.94 26.91
N VAL A 567 -5.26 22.35 28.15
CA VAL A 567 -4.83 21.48 29.24
C VAL A 567 -5.71 21.76 30.46
N GLY A 568 -6.47 20.75 30.89
CA GLY A 568 -7.53 20.84 31.87
C GLY A 568 -8.51 21.98 31.56
N ARG A 569 -8.66 22.89 32.53
CA ARG A 569 -9.56 24.07 32.44
C ARG A 569 -8.88 25.33 31.91
N ALA A 570 -7.65 25.25 31.39
CA ALA A 570 -7.00 26.41 30.78
C ALA A 570 -7.69 26.82 29.47
N SER A 571 -7.71 28.11 29.14
CA SER A 571 -8.26 28.57 27.86
C SER A 571 -7.44 28.02 26.68
N PRO A 572 -8.07 27.55 25.59
CA PRO A 572 -7.36 27.00 24.45
C PRO A 572 -6.48 28.05 23.75
N ILE A 573 -5.35 27.61 23.21
CA ILE A 573 -4.47 28.40 22.34
C ILE A 573 -4.29 27.73 20.98
N ALA A 574 -4.05 28.50 19.92
CA ALA A 574 -3.49 27.95 18.68
C ALA A 574 -1.96 27.84 18.82
N VAL A 575 -1.38 26.73 18.38
CA VAL A 575 0.04 26.38 18.63
C VAL A 575 0.55 25.35 17.64
N ASN A 576 1.79 25.50 17.19
CA ASN A 576 2.53 24.46 16.51
C ASN A 576 3.55 23.86 17.50
N PHE A 577 3.78 22.55 17.45
CA PHE A 577 4.88 21.93 18.19
C PHE A 577 5.68 20.97 17.30
N THR A 578 6.99 20.94 17.51
CA THR A 578 7.94 20.14 16.73
C THR A 578 8.77 19.26 17.64
N VAL A 579 8.94 17.99 17.25
CA VAL A 579 9.83 17.03 17.91
C VAL A 579 10.79 16.47 16.87
N ARG A 580 12.02 16.16 17.29
CA ARG A 580 13.03 15.53 16.45
C ARG A 580 13.49 14.22 17.08
N TYR A 581 13.77 13.20 16.28
CA TYR A 581 14.33 11.93 16.73
C TYR A 581 15.53 11.53 15.86
N ASP A 582 16.62 11.10 16.50
CA ASP A 582 17.68 10.29 15.89
C ASP A 582 17.11 8.92 15.55
N VAL A 583 17.35 8.44 14.34
CA VAL A 583 16.81 7.16 13.82
C VAL A 583 17.96 6.21 13.53
N ARG A 584 18.04 5.12 14.28
CA ARG A 584 19.12 4.13 14.17
C ARG A 584 18.64 2.71 14.40
N ILE A 585 19.46 1.72 14.04
CA ILE A 585 19.22 0.33 14.41
C ILE A 585 19.84 0.04 15.78
N ASP A 586 19.09 -0.62 16.64
CA ASP A 586 19.52 -1.10 17.96
C ASP A 586 19.02 -2.54 18.13
N ALA A 587 19.94 -3.51 18.25
CA ALA A 587 19.67 -4.95 18.41
C ALA A 587 18.63 -5.57 17.42
N GLY A 588 18.57 -5.09 16.18
CA GLY A 588 17.61 -5.57 15.15
C GLY A 588 16.29 -4.80 15.08
N ASN A 589 16.11 -3.79 15.93
CA ASN A 589 14.92 -2.94 15.98
C ASN A 589 15.26 -1.52 15.49
N VAL A 590 14.29 -0.76 14.96
CA VAL A 590 14.50 0.67 14.70
C VAL A 590 14.24 1.46 15.97
N LYS A 591 15.25 2.16 16.45
CA LYS A 591 15.20 3.01 17.64
C LYS A 591 15.11 4.48 17.26
N PHE A 592 14.18 5.16 17.91
CA PHE A 592 13.93 6.59 17.79
C PHE A 592 14.29 7.28 19.12
N GLU A 593 15.37 8.07 19.17
CA GLU A 593 15.80 8.80 20.38
C GLU A 593 15.56 10.32 20.22
N MET A 594 14.80 10.93 21.13
CA MET A 594 14.34 12.31 21.02
C MET A 594 15.49 13.33 21.17
N LEU A 595 15.75 14.07 20.10
CA LEU A 595 16.78 15.09 20.01
C LEU A 595 16.33 16.42 20.64
N GLY A 596 16.46 16.48 21.97
CA GLY A 596 16.19 17.67 22.78
C GLY A 596 14.74 17.78 23.26
N ASP A 597 14.33 18.97 23.70
CA ASP A 597 12.98 19.22 24.20
C ASP A 597 12.00 19.61 23.07
N PRO A 598 10.72 19.19 23.13
CA PRO A 598 9.68 19.59 22.18
C PRO A 598 9.60 21.12 21.99
N LYS A 599 9.83 21.57 20.75
CA LYS A 599 9.92 22.97 20.36
C LYS A 599 8.52 23.53 20.09
N VAL A 600 8.09 24.48 20.92
CA VAL A 600 6.76 25.13 20.79
C VAL A 600 6.86 26.48 20.08
N THR A 601 6.12 26.63 18.98
CA THR A 601 6.07 27.81 18.10
C THR A 601 4.63 28.33 17.91
N PRO A 602 4.44 29.62 17.60
CA PRO A 602 3.13 30.13 17.23
C PRO A 602 2.73 29.63 15.83
N PRO A 603 1.43 29.60 15.48
CA PRO A 603 0.98 29.32 14.12
C PRO A 603 1.51 30.34 13.12
N GLU A 604 1.97 29.87 11.97
CA GLU A 604 2.67 30.65 10.93
C GLU A 604 1.87 31.88 10.44
N THR A 605 0.54 31.77 10.37
CA THR A 605 -0.34 32.83 9.82
C THR A 605 -0.72 33.91 10.82
N LYS A 606 -0.50 33.75 12.14
CA LYS A 606 -1.08 34.66 13.16
C LYS A 606 -0.02 35.28 14.06
N ARG A 607 0.08 36.62 14.05
CA ARG A 607 0.84 37.40 15.05
C ARG A 607 0.50 36.90 16.44
N ALA A 608 1.49 36.27 17.10
CA ALA A 608 1.33 35.53 18.33
C ALA A 608 0.74 36.40 19.45
N GLY A 609 -0.49 36.09 19.87
CA GLY A 609 -1.16 36.80 20.95
C GLY A 609 -0.47 36.58 22.29
N ILE A 610 -0.64 37.50 23.24
CA ILE A 610 -0.03 37.44 24.58
C ILE A 610 -0.28 36.08 25.26
N ARG A 611 -1.51 35.53 25.12
CA ARG A 611 -1.90 34.20 25.62
C ARG A 611 -0.96 33.07 25.16
N PHE A 612 -0.46 33.10 23.92
CA PHE A 612 0.50 32.10 23.43
C PHE A 612 1.79 32.14 24.25
N TYR A 613 2.38 33.32 24.46
CA TYR A 613 3.62 33.44 25.23
C TYR A 613 3.45 33.07 26.70
N THR A 614 2.29 33.39 27.30
CA THR A 614 1.95 32.94 28.66
C THR A 614 1.84 31.41 28.76
N MET A 615 1.16 30.77 27.81
CA MET A 615 0.89 29.33 27.84
C MET A 615 2.00 28.45 27.24
N LYS A 616 2.92 29.01 26.43
CA LYS A 616 4.01 28.27 25.77
C LYS A 616 4.79 27.39 26.75
N ASN A 617 5.12 27.91 27.93
CA ASN A 617 5.88 27.20 28.95
C ASN A 617 5.02 26.18 29.76
N VAL A 618 3.69 26.23 29.64
CA VAL A 618 2.80 25.17 30.14
C VAL A 618 2.74 24.03 29.11
N VAL A 619 2.46 24.37 27.85
CA VAL A 619 2.41 23.40 26.73
C VAL A 619 3.74 22.66 26.60
N ALA A 620 4.88 23.36 26.51
CA ALA A 620 6.19 22.73 26.39
C ALA A 620 6.51 21.75 27.55
N ARG A 621 6.05 22.05 28.79
CA ARG A 621 6.22 21.15 29.93
C ARG A 621 5.29 19.94 29.88
N ARG A 622 4.03 20.08 29.44
CA ARG A 622 3.11 18.94 29.25
C ARG A 622 3.63 18.07 28.10
N LEU A 623 3.97 18.64 26.94
CA LEU A 623 4.59 17.91 25.82
C LEU A 623 5.87 17.18 26.25
N LYS A 624 6.79 17.82 27.01
CA LYS A 624 8.01 17.16 27.52
C LYS A 624 7.74 16.03 28.52
N LYS A 625 6.60 16.05 29.23
CA LYS A 625 6.17 14.93 30.07
C LYS A 625 5.52 13.84 29.23
N GLU A 626 4.68 14.20 28.27
CA GLU A 626 3.85 13.24 27.53
C GLU A 626 4.55 12.54 26.36
N ILE A 627 5.52 13.19 25.71
CA ILE A 627 6.18 12.68 24.50
C ILE A 627 7.32 11.72 24.90
N PRO A 628 7.48 10.57 24.24
CA PRO A 628 8.52 9.60 24.59
C PRO A 628 9.91 10.19 24.32
N LYS A 629 10.85 9.92 25.23
CA LYS A 629 12.26 10.15 24.94
C LYS A 629 12.84 9.10 24.00
N GLU A 630 12.34 7.87 24.10
CA GLU A 630 12.76 6.73 23.29
C GLU A 630 11.51 5.96 22.87
N ASN A 631 11.44 5.54 21.61
CA ASN A 631 10.45 4.61 21.08
C ASN A 631 11.17 3.58 20.20
N THR A 632 10.70 2.33 20.20
CA THR A 632 11.18 1.29 19.29
C THR A 632 10.08 0.84 18.33
N LEU A 633 10.51 0.52 17.12
CA LEU A 633 9.79 -0.32 16.17
C LEU A 633 10.54 -1.65 16.16
N ASP A 634 9.93 -2.64 16.80
CA ASP A 634 10.55 -3.95 16.99
C ASP A 634 10.42 -4.80 15.71
N GLY A 635 11.29 -5.80 15.54
CA GLY A 635 11.16 -6.80 14.48
C GLY A 635 9.83 -7.56 14.56
N PHE A 636 9.41 -8.15 13.44
CA PHE A 636 8.12 -8.85 13.35
C PHE A 636 8.18 -10.15 12.54
N ASP A 637 7.27 -11.06 12.86
CA ASP A 637 7.01 -12.25 12.07
C ASP A 637 5.98 -11.94 10.96
N LEU A 638 6.07 -12.65 9.83
CA LEU A 638 5.02 -12.67 8.81
C LEU A 638 4.14 -13.91 8.98
N ASP A 639 2.85 -13.78 8.65
CA ASP A 639 1.96 -14.93 8.47
C ASP A 639 2.45 -15.84 7.33
N ALA A 640 1.96 -17.09 7.30
CA ALA A 640 2.33 -18.06 6.28
C ALA A 640 1.85 -17.61 4.88
N PRO A 641 2.63 -17.78 3.79
CA PRO A 641 3.95 -18.43 3.72
C PRO A 641 5.14 -17.50 4.00
N GLY A 642 4.92 -16.24 4.38
CA GLY A 642 5.97 -15.28 4.74
C GLY A 642 6.80 -15.71 5.95
N ASP A 643 6.19 -16.46 6.88
CA ASP A 643 6.82 -17.10 8.05
C ASP A 643 8.13 -17.84 7.73
N ARG A 644 8.26 -18.36 6.49
CA ARG A 644 9.45 -19.04 5.98
C ARG A 644 10.70 -18.17 5.96
N LEU A 645 10.56 -16.83 5.96
CA LEU A 645 11.71 -15.93 6.12
C LEU A 645 12.34 -16.04 7.52
N GLY A 646 11.54 -16.33 8.55
CA GLY A 646 11.93 -16.18 9.96
C GLY A 646 11.50 -14.83 10.53
N HIS A 647 12.05 -14.48 11.69
CA HIS A 647 11.80 -13.19 12.31
C HIS A 647 12.48 -12.09 11.50
N LEU A 648 11.72 -11.10 11.02
CA LEU A 648 12.26 -10.01 10.22
C LEU A 648 12.87 -8.94 11.13
N ASN A 649 14.20 -8.97 11.22
CA ASN A 649 14.99 -7.99 11.93
C ASN A 649 15.37 -6.84 10.99
N PHE A 650 15.40 -5.62 11.49
CA PHE A 650 15.91 -4.46 10.75
C PHE A 650 17.45 -4.48 10.70
N ASP A 651 18.00 -4.42 9.48
CA ASP A 651 19.45 -4.50 9.19
C ASP A 651 20.05 -3.08 9.10
N THR A 652 19.40 -2.17 8.36
CA THR A 652 19.78 -0.75 8.28
C THR A 652 18.59 0.19 8.31
N ALA A 653 18.70 1.31 9.00
CA ALA A 653 17.85 2.49 8.82
C ALA A 653 18.68 3.65 8.26
N ASN A 654 18.11 4.41 7.34
CA ASN A 654 18.67 5.67 6.84
C ASN A 654 17.55 6.70 6.66
N VAL A 655 17.83 7.95 7.01
CA VAL A 655 16.89 9.07 6.83
C VAL A 655 17.59 10.19 6.09
N SER A 656 17.23 10.43 4.82
CA SER A 656 17.87 11.43 3.98
C SER A 656 17.01 11.83 2.78
N GLN A 657 17.12 13.08 2.35
CA GLN A 657 16.54 13.62 1.11
C GLN A 657 15.02 13.40 0.99
N GLY A 658 14.32 13.55 2.10
CA GLY A 658 12.87 13.32 2.17
C GLY A 658 12.45 11.85 2.24
N TRP A 659 13.38 10.90 2.39
CA TRP A 659 13.10 9.46 2.50
C TRP A 659 13.60 8.84 3.81
N LEU A 660 12.76 8.03 4.45
CA LEU A 660 13.11 7.03 5.46
C LEU A 660 13.25 5.66 4.78
N THR A 661 14.47 5.14 4.67
CA THR A 661 14.77 3.80 4.13
C THR A 661 15.05 2.81 5.26
N LEU A 662 14.33 1.69 5.31
CA LEU A 662 14.56 0.57 6.24
C LEU A 662 14.83 -0.72 5.46
N THR A 663 15.88 -1.46 5.80
CA THR A 663 16.15 -2.79 5.24
C THR A 663 15.91 -3.85 6.31
N MET A 664 15.45 -5.04 5.90
CA MET A 664 15.06 -6.12 6.80
C MET A 664 15.58 -7.47 6.30
N ARG A 665 15.91 -8.36 7.24
CA ARG A 665 16.48 -9.69 6.98
C ARG A 665 15.85 -10.72 7.92
N GLY A 666 15.49 -11.88 7.36
CA GLY A 666 15.02 -13.03 8.14
C GLY A 666 16.17 -13.77 8.82
N ASP A 667 15.91 -14.38 9.98
CA ASP A 667 16.91 -15.02 10.84
C ASP A 667 17.16 -16.52 10.55
N ARG A 668 16.42 -17.13 9.62
CA ARG A 668 16.46 -18.57 9.28
C ARG A 668 17.38 -18.96 8.11
#